data_AF-A0A1Q3F425-F1
#
_entry.id   AF-A0A1Q3F425-F1
#
_cell.length_a   1.000
_cell.length_b   1.000
_cell.length_c   1.000
_cell.angle_alpha   90.00
_cell.angle_beta   90.00
_cell.angle_gamma   90.00
#
_symmetry.space_group_name_H-M   'P 1'
#
loop_
_entity.id
_entity.type
_entity.pdbx_description
1 polymer ?
#
loop_
_entity_poly.entity_id
_entity_poly.type
_entity_poly.pdbx_seq_one_letter_code
_entity_poly.pdbx_strand_id
1 'polypeptide(L)'
;MAIGAFCKLAVVLVLLCSTRADSSYYGGGAGVSPAPHLPAIPKDPHSRCEEITIPMCRGIGYNLTSFPNEMNHETQEEAGLEVHQFWPLVEIKCSPDLKFFLCSMYTPICIEDYHKPLPVCRSVCERARAGCAPIMQQYSFNWPERMACENLPVSGDSDNLCMEQPSEDDGGSHSSSGGGGGGGGSGGGGHQKPTRKPHGGSASGPNNNKCKGKNSKNCQNPPGERGTKECMCRCREPLVTLGKESLLHNNQSVERVGDVLNCAIPCRGAFFSQEEKDFAGVWIALWSGLCGISTLMTLTTFLIDTERFKYPERPIVFLSACYFIVSCGYLTRLFLGQDEIACDGKGIKYPAMGQSSCTMIFIMIYFFGMASSIWWVILSFTWFLAAGLKWGNEAISKHSQYFHLAAWLIPTVQTVSVLLRPAVDGDPIAGICYVGNTSVENLKNFVLAPLFVYLLVGTTFLMAGFVSLFRIRSVIKQQGGIGAGSKADKLEKLMIRIGIFSVLYTVPATIVIGCHLYEANYFEDWMTGLTCPCKAQTGIRQKPLYSVLMLKYFMALAVGITSGVWIWSGKTVESWRRLWRRLFGSPDPTGAGQVLIKPRPPLPQPYATSGIGVPGSAAASLLATPYTQTVGSVASTSHHHLHHHVLKQTPLSHV
;
A
#
# COMPACT_ATOMS: atom_id res chain seq x y z
N MET A 1 -23.79 23.23 -5.03
CA MET A 1 -22.42 23.56 -5.47
C MET A 1 -21.38 22.60 -4.91
N ALA A 2 -21.16 22.50 -3.59
CA ALA A 2 -20.11 21.63 -3.01
C ALA A 2 -20.03 20.19 -3.59
N ILE A 3 -21.10 19.39 -3.57
CA ILE A 3 -21.10 18.03 -4.18
C ILE A 3 -20.72 18.07 -5.66
N GLY A 4 -21.23 19.05 -6.42
CA GLY A 4 -20.89 19.21 -7.83
C GLY A 4 -19.42 19.62 -8.03
N ALA A 5 -18.84 20.41 -7.12
CA ALA A 5 -17.43 20.75 -7.13
C ALA A 5 -16.55 19.56 -6.70
N PHE A 6 -16.97 18.75 -5.74
CA PHE A 6 -16.26 17.53 -5.33
C PHE A 6 -16.40 16.39 -6.34
N CYS A 7 -17.56 16.17 -6.96
CA CYS A 7 -17.69 15.24 -8.08
C CYS A 7 -16.90 15.75 -9.30
N LYS A 8 -16.89 17.06 -9.59
CA LYS A 8 -16.00 17.62 -10.62
C LYS A 8 -14.54 17.48 -10.24
N LEU A 9 -14.14 17.67 -8.98
CA LEU A 9 -12.77 17.51 -8.53
C LEU A 9 -12.35 16.04 -8.49
N ALA A 10 -13.23 15.11 -8.15
CA ALA A 10 -12.98 13.67 -8.18
C ALA A 10 -12.95 13.14 -9.62
N VAL A 11 -13.86 13.59 -10.49
CA VAL A 11 -13.80 13.33 -11.93
C VAL A 11 -12.57 13.99 -12.54
N VAL A 12 -12.16 15.19 -12.11
CA VAL A 12 -10.90 15.83 -12.54
C VAL A 12 -9.69 15.11 -11.96
N LEU A 13 -9.71 14.55 -10.75
CA LEU A 13 -8.60 13.75 -10.21
C LEU A 13 -8.48 12.40 -10.92
N VAL A 14 -9.62 11.75 -11.22
CA VAL A 14 -9.66 10.52 -12.03
C VAL A 14 -9.26 10.81 -13.47
N LEU A 15 -9.76 11.88 -14.09
CA LEU A 15 -9.34 12.30 -15.44
C LEU A 15 -7.89 12.77 -15.46
N LEU A 16 -7.37 13.47 -14.44
CA LEU A 16 -5.95 13.80 -14.34
C LEU A 16 -5.11 12.54 -14.13
N CYS A 17 -5.62 11.51 -13.44
CA CYS A 17 -4.99 10.20 -13.39
C CYS A 17 -4.99 9.51 -14.77
N SER A 18 -6.04 9.68 -15.58
CA SER A 18 -6.11 9.18 -16.95
C SER A 18 -5.27 9.98 -17.95
N THR A 19 -5.18 11.31 -17.83
CA THR A 19 -4.47 12.18 -18.79
C THR A 19 -3.01 12.41 -18.42
N ARG A 20 -2.61 12.18 -17.16
CA ARG A 20 -1.19 12.21 -16.76
C ARG A 20 -0.46 10.91 -17.12
N ALA A 21 -1.19 9.88 -17.57
CA ALA A 21 -0.62 8.71 -18.23
C ALA A 21 -0.04 9.02 -19.63
N ASP A 22 -0.52 10.09 -20.31
CA ASP A 22 -0.11 10.45 -21.67
C ASP A 22 1.12 11.39 -21.76
N SER A 23 1.83 11.67 -20.66
CA SER A 23 2.91 12.68 -20.63
C SER A 23 4.32 12.14 -20.35
N SER A 24 4.52 10.83 -20.40
CA SER A 24 5.85 10.19 -20.36
C SER A 24 6.15 9.29 -21.56
N TYR A 25 5.32 9.31 -22.62
CA TYR A 25 5.51 8.43 -23.79
C TYR A 25 5.24 9.10 -25.14
N TYR A 26 6.10 10.06 -25.50
CA TYR A 26 6.38 10.36 -26.92
C TYR A 26 7.85 10.05 -27.20
N GLY A 27 8.11 8.77 -27.46
CA GLY A 27 9.45 8.20 -27.70
C GLY A 27 9.49 7.08 -28.75
N GLY A 28 8.42 6.89 -29.54
CA GLY A 28 8.40 6.10 -30.77
C GLY A 28 8.47 4.56 -30.64
N GLY A 29 7.47 3.86 -31.17
CA GLY A 29 7.53 2.40 -31.37
C GLY A 29 6.15 1.74 -31.34
N ALA A 30 5.55 1.53 -32.51
CA ALA A 30 4.22 0.92 -32.66
C ALA A 30 4.13 -0.47 -32.01
N GLY A 31 3.03 -0.73 -31.27
CA GLY A 31 2.79 -2.01 -30.58
C GLY A 31 1.79 -2.93 -31.30
N VAL A 32 1.66 -4.15 -30.78
CA VAL A 32 0.53 -5.08 -31.01
C VAL A 32 0.25 -5.84 -29.70
N SER A 33 -1.01 -6.10 -29.40
CA SER A 33 -1.48 -6.86 -28.23
C SER A 33 -1.06 -8.35 -28.25
N PRO A 34 -0.98 -9.03 -27.09
CA PRO A 34 -0.61 -10.45 -27.05
C PRO A 34 -1.75 -11.38 -27.49
N ALA A 35 -1.37 -12.39 -28.29
CA ALA A 35 -2.15 -13.59 -28.58
C ALA A 35 -1.36 -14.83 -28.09
N PRO A 36 -1.99 -15.99 -27.86
CA PRO A 36 -1.42 -17.03 -27.01
C PRO A 36 -0.34 -17.90 -27.69
N HIS A 37 0.51 -18.46 -26.82
CA HIS A 37 1.55 -19.49 -27.05
C HIS A 37 1.59 -20.21 -28.42
N LEU A 38 2.69 -20.02 -29.14
CA LEU A 38 3.30 -20.97 -30.07
C LEU A 38 4.85 -20.87 -29.93
N PRO A 39 5.62 -21.91 -30.29
CA PRO A 39 7.01 -22.07 -29.83
C PRO A 39 8.01 -21.15 -30.55
N ALA A 40 9.15 -20.93 -29.88
CA ALA A 40 10.25 -20.14 -30.42
C ALA A 40 10.83 -20.75 -31.72
N ILE A 41 11.09 -19.90 -32.70
CA ILE A 41 11.88 -20.22 -33.90
C ILE A 41 13.35 -19.81 -33.63
N PRO A 42 14.36 -20.55 -34.15
CA PRO A 42 15.73 -20.46 -33.62
C PRO A 42 16.42 -19.10 -33.84
N LYS A 43 17.35 -18.79 -32.94
CA LYS A 43 18.41 -17.80 -33.19
C LYS A 43 19.36 -18.29 -34.29
N ASP A 44 20.11 -17.35 -34.84
CA ASP A 44 21.13 -17.50 -35.89
C ASP A 44 21.94 -18.81 -35.80
N PRO A 45 22.06 -19.61 -36.89
CA PRO A 45 22.88 -20.82 -36.94
C PRO A 45 24.37 -20.65 -36.59
N HIS A 46 24.87 -19.42 -36.49
CA HIS A 46 26.29 -19.15 -36.24
C HIS A 46 26.63 -18.68 -34.80
N SER A 47 25.67 -18.37 -33.93
CA SER A 47 25.98 -18.03 -32.53
C SER A 47 26.21 -19.28 -31.67
N ARG A 48 27.46 -19.73 -31.56
CA ARG A 48 27.87 -20.87 -30.70
C ARG A 48 27.79 -20.58 -29.20
N CYS A 49 27.78 -19.31 -28.82
CA CYS A 49 27.62 -18.86 -27.44
C CYS A 49 26.19 -18.36 -27.19
N GLU A 50 25.67 -18.63 -25.99
CA GLU A 50 24.38 -18.14 -25.51
C GLU A 50 24.51 -17.51 -24.11
N GLU A 51 23.57 -16.63 -23.74
CA GLU A 51 23.59 -15.93 -22.46
C GLU A 51 23.17 -16.85 -21.31
N ILE A 52 23.82 -16.72 -20.14
CA ILE A 52 23.50 -17.53 -18.96
C ILE A 52 22.10 -17.18 -18.42
N THR A 53 21.16 -18.12 -18.58
CA THR A 53 19.78 -18.04 -18.07
C THR A 53 19.65 -18.54 -16.64
N ILE A 54 20.50 -19.50 -16.23
CA ILE A 54 20.45 -20.16 -14.91
C ILE A 54 20.65 -19.12 -13.78
N PRO A 55 19.64 -18.88 -12.90
CA PRO A 55 19.69 -17.78 -11.94
C PRO A 55 20.88 -17.83 -10.97
N MET A 56 21.30 -19.02 -10.55
CA MET A 56 22.47 -19.19 -9.68
C MET A 56 23.78 -18.80 -10.36
N CYS A 57 23.90 -19.01 -11.68
CA CYS A 57 25.16 -18.86 -12.42
C CYS A 57 25.32 -17.50 -13.10
N ARG A 58 24.35 -16.59 -12.93
CA ARG A 58 24.51 -15.20 -13.33
C ARG A 58 25.51 -14.45 -12.45
N GLY A 59 26.32 -13.60 -13.07
CA GLY A 59 27.26 -12.71 -12.38
C GLY A 59 28.42 -13.44 -11.69
N ILE A 60 28.91 -14.54 -12.27
CA ILE A 60 30.05 -15.33 -11.74
C ILE A 60 31.42 -14.86 -12.27
N GLY A 61 31.45 -13.91 -13.21
CA GLY A 61 32.67 -13.41 -13.86
C GLY A 61 32.57 -13.37 -15.39
N TYR A 62 31.66 -14.15 -15.97
CA TYR A 62 31.31 -14.15 -17.39
C TYR A 62 29.79 -14.34 -17.56
N ASN A 63 29.28 -14.00 -18.75
CA ASN A 63 27.85 -13.99 -19.07
C ASN A 63 27.45 -14.93 -20.23
N LEU A 64 28.44 -15.49 -20.95
CA LEU A 64 28.23 -16.35 -22.11
C LEU A 64 28.67 -17.79 -21.81
N THR A 65 27.86 -18.76 -22.21
CA THR A 65 28.05 -20.20 -22.06
C THR A 65 27.81 -20.91 -23.40
N SER A 66 28.25 -22.16 -23.53
CA SER A 66 27.94 -23.01 -24.69
C SER A 66 27.56 -24.42 -24.24
N PHE A 67 26.68 -25.04 -25.01
CA PHE A 67 26.22 -26.42 -24.80
C PHE A 67 26.53 -27.29 -26.03
N PRO A 68 26.72 -28.62 -25.87
CA PRO A 68 26.65 -29.36 -24.61
C PRO A 68 27.81 -29.06 -23.67
N ASN A 69 27.60 -29.23 -22.36
CA ASN A 69 28.65 -29.08 -21.35
C ASN A 69 29.37 -30.41 -21.06
N GLU A 70 30.50 -30.38 -20.34
CA GLU A 70 31.29 -31.57 -19.96
C GLU A 70 30.51 -32.59 -19.10
N MET A 71 29.35 -32.19 -18.57
CA MET A 71 28.44 -33.06 -17.81
C MET A 71 27.39 -33.75 -18.70
N ASN A 72 27.46 -33.56 -20.03
CA ASN A 72 26.57 -34.05 -21.09
C ASN A 72 25.14 -33.50 -21.05
N HIS A 73 24.90 -32.35 -20.44
CA HIS A 73 23.63 -31.64 -20.60
C HIS A 73 23.59 -31.00 -21.98
N GLU A 74 22.45 -31.06 -22.67
CA GLU A 74 22.27 -30.42 -23.99
C GLU A 74 21.72 -28.98 -23.87
N THR A 75 21.16 -28.62 -22.71
CA THR A 75 20.49 -27.32 -22.49
C THR A 75 20.78 -26.72 -21.11
N GLN A 76 20.63 -25.40 -20.98
CA GLN A 76 20.74 -24.69 -19.71
C GLN A 76 19.64 -25.07 -18.71
N GLU A 77 18.46 -25.43 -19.19
CA GLU A 77 17.35 -25.87 -18.35
C GLU A 77 17.70 -27.18 -17.62
N GLU A 78 18.30 -28.13 -18.34
CA GLU A 78 18.73 -29.42 -17.81
C GLU A 78 19.87 -29.27 -16.79
N ALA A 79 20.93 -28.53 -17.16
CA ALA A 79 22.03 -28.20 -16.26
C ALA A 79 21.57 -27.39 -15.03
N GLY A 80 20.56 -26.53 -15.21
CA GLY A 80 19.92 -25.73 -14.17
C GLY A 80 19.24 -26.59 -13.11
N LEU A 81 18.57 -27.68 -13.52
CA LEU A 81 17.92 -28.63 -12.62
C LEU A 81 18.95 -29.45 -11.81
N GLU A 82 20.08 -29.86 -12.40
CA GLU A 82 21.11 -30.58 -11.65
C GLU A 82 21.87 -29.64 -10.70
N VAL A 83 22.35 -28.48 -11.16
CA VAL A 83 23.15 -27.57 -10.34
C VAL A 83 22.38 -26.99 -9.16
N HIS A 84 21.07 -26.75 -9.30
CA HIS A 84 20.23 -26.21 -8.22
C HIS A 84 20.13 -27.17 -7.01
N GLN A 85 20.45 -28.45 -7.15
CA GLN A 85 20.53 -29.38 -6.00
C GLN A 85 21.65 -29.00 -5.01
N PHE A 86 22.68 -28.27 -5.47
CA PHE A 86 23.77 -27.77 -4.63
C PHE A 86 23.47 -26.41 -3.98
N TRP A 87 22.31 -25.79 -4.25
CA TRP A 87 21.93 -24.49 -3.66
C TRP A 87 22.10 -24.43 -2.13
N PRO A 88 21.73 -25.44 -1.32
CA PRO A 88 21.93 -25.39 0.13
C PRO A 88 23.40 -25.25 0.57
N LEU A 89 24.35 -25.78 -0.23
CA LEU A 89 25.79 -25.66 0.04
C LEU A 89 26.35 -24.29 -0.39
N VAL A 90 25.77 -23.68 -1.44
CA VAL A 90 26.08 -22.29 -1.81
C VAL A 90 25.56 -21.33 -0.74
N GLU A 91 24.33 -21.55 -0.25
CA GLU A 91 23.69 -20.68 0.75
C GLU A 91 24.34 -20.77 2.14
N ILE A 92 24.82 -21.96 2.55
CA ILE A 92 25.58 -22.12 3.80
C ILE A 92 27.00 -21.54 3.72
N LYS A 93 27.45 -21.16 2.51
CA LYS A 93 28.77 -20.55 2.22
C LYS A 93 29.93 -21.35 2.81
N CYS A 94 29.90 -22.66 2.62
CA CYS A 94 30.95 -23.57 3.11
C CYS A 94 32.32 -23.30 2.47
N SER A 95 32.35 -22.73 1.27
CA SER A 95 33.56 -22.19 0.63
C SER A 95 33.17 -21.01 -0.29
N PRO A 96 33.95 -19.92 -0.35
CA PRO A 96 33.67 -18.79 -1.25
C PRO A 96 33.76 -19.21 -2.73
N ASP A 97 34.60 -20.19 -3.03
CA ASP A 97 34.85 -20.70 -4.38
C ASP A 97 33.72 -21.60 -4.92
N LEU A 98 32.83 -22.12 -4.07
CA LEU A 98 31.86 -23.15 -4.47
C LEU A 98 30.93 -22.69 -5.60
N LYS A 99 30.42 -21.45 -5.53
CA LYS A 99 29.50 -20.91 -6.55
C LYS A 99 30.19 -20.83 -7.92
N PHE A 100 31.41 -20.30 -7.94
CA PHE A 100 32.21 -20.17 -9.16
C PHE A 100 32.60 -21.53 -9.72
N PHE A 101 33.03 -22.46 -8.85
CA PHE A 101 33.34 -23.84 -9.20
C PHE A 101 32.17 -24.57 -9.87
N LEU A 102 31.00 -24.61 -9.21
CA LEU A 102 29.81 -25.28 -9.74
C LEU A 102 29.41 -24.69 -11.10
N CYS A 103 29.29 -23.37 -11.18
CA CYS A 103 28.84 -22.75 -12.41
C CYS A 103 29.88 -22.82 -13.55
N SER A 104 31.18 -22.96 -13.25
CA SER A 104 32.20 -23.26 -14.27
C SER A 104 32.06 -24.67 -14.86
N MET A 105 31.47 -25.62 -14.12
CA MET A 105 31.21 -26.99 -14.59
C MET A 105 29.88 -27.11 -15.35
N TYR A 106 28.81 -26.46 -14.87
CA TYR A 106 27.47 -26.56 -15.47
C TYR A 106 27.18 -25.53 -16.56
N THR A 107 27.83 -24.36 -16.53
CA THR A 107 27.74 -23.30 -17.55
C THR A 107 29.16 -22.85 -17.92
N PRO A 108 29.92 -23.68 -18.65
CA PRO A 108 31.31 -23.36 -18.99
C PRO A 108 31.40 -22.08 -19.84
N ILE A 109 32.44 -21.28 -19.62
CA ILE A 109 32.63 -20.01 -20.35
C ILE A 109 32.70 -20.24 -21.87
N CYS A 110 31.95 -19.44 -22.62
CA CYS A 110 32.05 -19.38 -24.08
C CYS A 110 32.67 -18.05 -24.53
N ILE A 111 33.67 -18.15 -25.40
CA ILE A 111 34.37 -17.03 -26.03
C ILE A 111 34.33 -17.32 -27.53
N GLU A 112 33.76 -16.42 -28.32
CA GLU A 112 33.45 -16.66 -29.73
C GLU A 112 34.70 -17.04 -30.55
N ASP A 113 35.83 -16.38 -30.28
CA ASP A 113 37.12 -16.60 -30.95
C ASP A 113 38.01 -17.71 -30.33
N TYR A 114 37.57 -18.41 -29.28
CA TYR A 114 38.38 -19.42 -28.58
C TYR A 114 37.66 -20.76 -28.46
N HIS A 115 38.15 -21.77 -29.18
CA HIS A 115 37.45 -23.05 -29.36
C HIS A 115 37.97 -24.21 -28.48
N LYS A 116 38.95 -23.99 -27.61
CA LYS A 116 39.37 -25.00 -26.62
C LYS A 116 38.52 -24.86 -25.34
N PRO A 117 38.19 -25.95 -24.64
CA PRO A 117 37.56 -25.85 -23.33
C PRO A 117 38.48 -25.10 -22.36
N LEU A 118 37.91 -24.19 -21.56
CA LEU A 118 38.62 -23.46 -20.51
C LEU A 118 38.02 -23.83 -19.14
N PRO A 119 38.43 -24.96 -18.55
CA PRO A 119 37.89 -25.45 -17.29
C PRO A 119 38.34 -24.59 -16.10
N VAL A 120 37.71 -24.79 -14.96
CA VAL A 120 38.16 -24.22 -13.68
C VAL A 120 39.45 -24.91 -13.19
N CYS A 121 40.38 -24.16 -12.59
CA CYS A 121 41.63 -24.71 -12.07
C CYS A 121 41.39 -25.65 -10.87
N ARG A 122 42.24 -26.68 -10.74
CA ARG A 122 42.24 -27.64 -9.62
C ARG A 122 42.25 -26.98 -8.24
N SER A 123 42.99 -25.89 -8.10
CA SER A 123 43.06 -25.02 -6.91
C SER A 123 41.68 -24.59 -6.40
N VAL A 124 40.81 -24.09 -7.29
CA VAL A 124 39.44 -23.67 -6.96
C VAL A 124 38.61 -24.85 -6.47
N CYS A 125 38.68 -25.99 -7.17
CA CYS A 125 37.97 -27.21 -6.77
C CYS A 125 38.42 -27.70 -5.39
N GLU A 126 39.72 -27.70 -5.11
CA GLU A 126 40.25 -28.12 -3.81
C GLU A 126 39.78 -27.20 -2.68
N ARG A 127 39.71 -25.88 -2.89
CA ARG A 127 39.15 -24.92 -1.91
C ARG A 127 37.64 -25.10 -1.73
N ALA A 128 36.89 -25.38 -2.80
CA ALA A 128 35.46 -25.70 -2.73
C ALA A 128 35.22 -27.01 -1.95
N ARG A 129 35.95 -28.08 -2.31
CA ARG A 129 35.89 -29.41 -1.69
C ARG A 129 36.27 -29.37 -0.21
N ALA A 130 37.34 -28.66 0.16
CA ALA A 130 37.82 -28.58 1.54
C ALA A 130 36.80 -27.98 2.51
N GLY A 131 36.05 -26.95 2.08
CA GLY A 131 35.00 -26.34 2.89
C GLY A 131 33.70 -27.17 2.93
N CYS A 132 33.31 -27.76 1.80
CA CYS A 132 31.96 -28.28 1.60
C CYS A 132 31.82 -29.81 1.74
N ALA A 133 32.86 -30.59 1.40
CA ALA A 133 32.81 -32.05 1.52
C ALA A 133 32.56 -32.57 2.96
N PRO A 134 33.10 -31.96 4.04
CA PRO A 134 32.79 -32.39 5.41
C PRO A 134 31.30 -32.27 5.76
N ILE A 135 30.61 -31.25 5.22
CA ILE A 135 29.17 -31.04 5.43
C ILE A 135 28.37 -32.07 4.65
N MET A 136 28.76 -32.38 3.41
CA MET A 136 28.13 -33.46 2.63
C MET A 136 28.23 -34.81 3.36
N GLN A 137 29.43 -35.15 3.87
CA GLN A 137 29.70 -36.39 4.60
C GLN A 137 28.88 -36.51 5.89
N GLN A 138 28.60 -35.41 6.59
CA GLN A 138 27.74 -35.39 7.77
C GLN A 138 26.31 -35.90 7.49
N TYR A 139 25.84 -35.74 6.24
CA TYR A 139 24.52 -36.20 5.78
C TYR A 139 24.61 -37.43 4.87
N SER A 140 25.72 -38.18 4.93
CA SER A 140 25.98 -39.39 4.12
C SER A 140 26.09 -39.18 2.62
N PHE A 141 26.37 -37.95 2.16
CA PHE A 141 26.69 -37.65 0.76
C PHE A 141 28.20 -37.55 0.55
N ASN A 142 28.72 -38.19 -0.48
CA ASN A 142 30.12 -38.06 -0.89
C ASN A 142 30.28 -36.95 -1.94
N TRP A 143 31.50 -36.40 -2.05
CA TRP A 143 31.83 -35.48 -3.14
C TRP A 143 31.71 -36.23 -4.49
N PRO A 144 31.02 -35.69 -5.52
CA PRO A 144 30.76 -36.42 -6.75
C PRO A 144 32.04 -36.75 -7.52
N GLU A 145 32.13 -37.97 -8.07
CA GLU A 145 33.27 -38.42 -8.89
C GLU A 145 33.42 -37.59 -10.17
N ARG A 146 32.29 -37.18 -10.80
CA ARG A 146 32.27 -36.21 -11.92
C ARG A 146 32.86 -34.83 -11.56
N MET A 147 33.04 -34.52 -10.27
CA MET A 147 33.63 -33.29 -9.74
C MET A 147 34.96 -33.54 -9.01
N ALA A 148 35.60 -34.70 -9.21
CA ALA A 148 36.91 -35.00 -8.61
C ALA A 148 37.96 -33.97 -9.10
N CYS A 149 38.57 -33.25 -8.17
CA CYS A 149 39.52 -32.17 -8.47
C CYS A 149 40.77 -32.67 -9.20
N GLU A 150 41.07 -33.95 -9.04
CA GLU A 150 42.14 -34.69 -9.70
C GLU A 150 41.99 -34.70 -11.23
N ASN A 151 40.76 -34.54 -11.75
CA ASN A 151 40.46 -34.47 -13.19
C ASN A 151 40.72 -33.07 -13.80
N LEU A 152 40.97 -32.04 -12.98
CA LEU A 152 41.12 -30.65 -13.44
C LEU A 152 42.59 -30.27 -13.62
N PRO A 153 42.92 -29.37 -14.56
CA PRO A 153 44.29 -28.90 -14.80
C PRO A 153 44.83 -28.05 -13.64
N VAL A 154 46.15 -27.94 -13.57
CA VAL A 154 46.88 -27.15 -12.56
C VAL A 154 47.18 -25.77 -13.14
N SER A 155 46.98 -24.71 -12.34
CA SER A 155 47.30 -23.34 -12.75
C SER A 155 48.78 -23.18 -13.08
N GLY A 156 49.09 -22.54 -14.21
CA GLY A 156 50.46 -22.34 -14.70
C GLY A 156 51.02 -23.43 -15.64
N ASP A 157 50.22 -24.42 -16.02
CA ASP A 157 50.55 -25.34 -17.13
C ASP A 157 50.53 -24.59 -18.48
N SER A 158 51.52 -24.84 -19.34
CA SER A 158 51.64 -24.18 -20.65
C SER A 158 50.67 -24.73 -21.70
N ASP A 159 50.24 -26.00 -21.57
CA ASP A 159 49.37 -26.65 -22.55
C ASP A 159 47.88 -26.60 -22.18
N ASN A 160 47.57 -26.45 -20.89
CA ASN A 160 46.20 -26.50 -20.34
C ASN A 160 45.86 -25.23 -19.53
N LEU A 161 45.29 -24.23 -20.20
CA LEU A 161 44.77 -23.02 -19.54
C LEU A 161 43.54 -23.36 -18.66
N CYS A 162 43.39 -22.66 -17.53
CA CYS A 162 42.25 -22.82 -16.63
C CYS A 162 41.88 -21.51 -15.91
N MET A 163 40.65 -21.44 -15.39
CA MET A 163 40.11 -20.27 -14.69
C MET A 163 40.37 -20.32 -13.17
N GLU A 164 40.86 -19.22 -12.63
CA GLU A 164 41.04 -18.98 -11.18
C GLU A 164 40.15 -17.79 -10.77
N GLN A 165 39.55 -17.83 -9.57
CA GLN A 165 38.76 -16.72 -9.05
C GLN A 165 39.67 -15.67 -8.39
N PRO A 166 39.53 -14.36 -8.70
CA PRO A 166 40.27 -13.33 -7.97
C PRO A 166 39.89 -13.32 -6.49
N SER A 167 40.88 -13.52 -5.61
CA SER A 167 40.69 -13.47 -4.16
C SER A 167 40.53 -12.04 -3.66
N GLU A 168 39.45 -11.75 -2.92
CA GLU A 168 39.13 -10.40 -2.42
C GLU A 168 40.13 -9.82 -1.41
N ASP A 169 41.09 -10.62 -0.92
CA ASP A 169 42.13 -10.20 0.04
C ASP A 169 43.42 -9.65 -0.62
N ASP A 170 43.62 -9.79 -1.94
CA ASP A 170 44.88 -9.38 -2.59
C ASP A 170 44.82 -7.98 -3.24
N GLY A 171 44.56 -6.97 -2.40
CA GLY A 171 44.68 -5.55 -2.74
C GLY A 171 46.14 -5.11 -2.89
N GLY A 172 46.89 -5.72 -3.81
CA GLY A 172 48.36 -5.67 -3.83
C GLY A 172 49.02 -5.78 -5.20
N SER A 173 48.80 -4.81 -6.09
CA SER A 173 49.64 -4.51 -7.28
C SER A 173 49.96 -5.67 -8.23
N HIS A 174 49.13 -5.89 -9.25
CA HIS A 174 49.59 -6.45 -10.52
C HIS A 174 49.67 -5.38 -11.60
N SER A 175 50.89 -4.91 -11.83
CA SER A 175 51.25 -3.98 -12.91
C SER A 175 51.11 -4.64 -14.28
N SER A 176 50.44 -3.91 -15.19
CA SER A 176 50.35 -4.24 -16.62
C SER A 176 51.73 -4.45 -17.24
N SER A 177 52.02 -5.69 -17.62
CA SER A 177 53.28 -6.07 -18.25
C SER A 177 53.09 -6.23 -19.76
N GLY A 178 53.09 -5.09 -20.47
CA GLY A 178 53.27 -5.08 -21.93
C GLY A 178 54.73 -5.39 -22.26
N GLY A 179 54.96 -6.22 -23.29
CA GLY A 179 56.30 -6.66 -23.66
C GLY A 179 57.17 -5.57 -24.30
N GLY A 180 58.47 -5.64 -24.02
CA GLY A 180 59.53 -4.83 -24.65
C GLY A 180 60.90 -5.29 -24.12
N GLY A 181 61.76 -5.80 -25.00
CA GLY A 181 62.98 -6.52 -24.58
C GLY A 181 64.28 -5.73 -24.67
N GLY A 182 65.36 -6.36 -24.22
CA GLY A 182 66.75 -6.02 -24.58
C GLY A 182 67.66 -5.53 -23.44
N GLY A 183 68.89 -6.07 -23.37
CA GLY A 183 70.02 -5.46 -22.66
C GLY A 183 70.58 -6.27 -21.48
N GLY A 184 71.67 -7.00 -21.71
CA GLY A 184 72.33 -7.84 -20.69
C GLY A 184 73.14 -7.11 -19.61
N GLY A 185 73.70 -7.87 -18.67
CA GLY A 185 74.64 -7.40 -17.66
C GLY A 185 74.93 -8.45 -16.56
N SER A 186 76.19 -8.86 -16.43
CA SER A 186 76.67 -9.89 -15.49
C SER A 186 76.52 -9.54 -13.99
N GLY A 187 76.40 -10.57 -13.14
CA GLY A 187 77.33 -10.70 -12.01
C GLY A 187 76.77 -11.03 -10.62
N GLY A 188 77.34 -12.07 -9.99
CA GLY A 188 77.43 -12.19 -8.53
C GLY A 188 76.32 -13.00 -7.84
N GLY A 189 76.71 -14.06 -7.12
CA GLY A 189 75.80 -14.88 -6.30
C GLY A 189 75.94 -14.62 -4.80
N GLY A 190 75.10 -15.27 -3.98
CA GLY A 190 75.23 -15.26 -2.52
C GLY A 190 74.03 -15.83 -1.77
N HIS A 191 74.19 -16.99 -1.12
CA HIS A 191 73.28 -17.45 -0.07
C HIS A 191 73.38 -16.54 1.17
N GLN A 192 72.24 -16.26 1.85
CA GLN A 192 72.12 -16.53 3.30
C GLN A 192 70.69 -16.40 3.89
N LYS A 193 70.57 -16.91 5.11
CA LYS A 193 69.35 -17.20 5.90
C LYS A 193 69.05 -16.07 6.91
N PRO A 194 67.80 -15.79 7.30
CA PRO A 194 67.46 -14.57 8.05
C PRO A 194 67.83 -14.59 9.55
N THR A 195 68.15 -13.42 10.09
CA THR A 195 68.53 -13.19 11.51
C THR A 195 67.72 -12.07 12.19
N ARG A 196 67.08 -12.46 13.31
CA ARG A 196 66.77 -11.73 14.58
C ARG A 196 66.30 -10.25 14.62
N LYS A 197 65.34 -10.05 15.54
CA LYS A 197 64.83 -8.78 16.12
C LYS A 197 65.89 -7.92 16.85
N PRO A 198 65.56 -6.66 17.14
CA PRO A 198 65.20 -6.22 18.51
C PRO A 198 63.95 -5.28 18.54
N HIS A 199 63.43 -4.71 19.63
CA HIS A 199 63.07 -5.14 21.00
C HIS A 199 62.45 -3.93 21.74
N GLY A 200 61.50 -4.14 22.68
CA GLY A 200 60.92 -3.13 23.60
C GLY A 200 59.50 -2.68 23.21
N GLY A 201 58.52 -2.52 24.10
CA GLY A 201 58.36 -2.69 25.57
C GLY A 201 57.07 -1.92 25.98
N SER A 202 56.31 -2.22 27.05
CA SER A 202 56.42 -3.18 28.16
C SER A 202 55.05 -3.35 28.89
N ALA A 203 54.84 -4.47 29.60
CA ALA A 203 53.98 -4.69 30.79
C ALA A 203 52.43 -4.41 30.74
N SER A 204 51.54 -5.13 31.46
CA SER A 204 51.66 -6.35 32.29
C SER A 204 50.27 -6.97 32.60
N GLY A 205 50.21 -8.30 32.83
CA GLY A 205 49.01 -9.07 33.27
C GLY A 205 48.72 -8.95 34.78
N PRO A 206 48.11 -9.96 35.48
CA PRO A 206 48.29 -11.43 35.33
C PRO A 206 46.94 -12.21 35.29
N ASN A 207 46.75 -13.53 35.44
CA ASN A 207 47.55 -14.78 35.43
C ASN A 207 46.59 -15.93 34.97
N ASN A 208 46.92 -16.81 34.02
CA ASN A 208 47.70 -18.07 34.12
C ASN A 208 47.01 -19.28 34.82
N ASN A 209 46.66 -20.31 34.02
CA ASN A 209 47.11 -21.68 34.28
C ASN A 209 47.04 -22.58 33.03
N LYS A 210 47.78 -23.69 33.05
CA LYS A 210 48.38 -24.34 31.87
C LYS A 210 48.27 -25.88 31.96
N CYS A 211 47.76 -26.52 30.91
CA CYS A 211 47.82 -27.99 30.75
C CYS A 211 48.59 -28.36 29.48
N LYS A 212 49.75 -29.01 29.63
CA LYS A 212 50.51 -29.64 28.54
C LYS A 212 51.31 -30.83 29.08
N GLY A 213 50.89 -32.05 28.73
CA GLY A 213 51.53 -33.31 29.16
C GLY A 213 51.03 -34.49 28.31
N LYS A 214 51.90 -35.47 28.05
CA LYS A 214 51.58 -36.67 27.24
C LYS A 214 50.86 -37.73 28.09
N ASN A 215 49.88 -38.40 27.50
CA ASN A 215 49.12 -39.53 28.06
C ASN A 215 48.56 -39.37 29.48
N SER A 216 47.36 -38.77 29.56
CA SER A 216 46.31 -39.34 30.41
C SER A 216 44.93 -39.09 29.78
N LYS A 217 44.04 -40.07 29.89
CA LYS A 217 42.61 -39.85 29.60
C LYS A 217 41.99 -39.08 30.77
N ASN A 218 40.89 -38.37 30.50
CA ASN A 218 40.08 -37.62 31.46
C ASN A 218 40.63 -36.22 31.87
N CYS A 219 40.33 -35.20 31.06
CA CYS A 219 40.14 -33.83 31.56
C CYS A 219 38.63 -33.59 31.63
N GLN A 220 38.06 -33.66 32.83
CA GLN A 220 36.64 -33.48 33.06
C GLN A 220 36.39 -32.00 33.42
N ASN A 221 35.84 -31.24 32.48
CA ASN A 221 35.37 -29.88 32.77
C ASN A 221 34.15 -29.95 33.69
N PRO A 222 34.04 -29.08 34.71
CA PRO A 222 32.86 -29.04 35.58
C PRO A 222 31.61 -28.61 34.78
N PRO A 223 30.43 -29.17 35.09
CA PRO A 223 29.21 -28.84 34.37
C PRO A 223 28.58 -27.55 34.92
N GLY A 224 28.84 -26.40 34.30
CA GLY A 224 28.11 -25.20 34.66
C GLY A 224 28.77 -23.85 34.37
N GLU A 225 29.02 -23.54 33.09
CA GLU A 225 28.85 -22.15 32.66
C GLU A 225 28.32 -22.11 31.24
N ARG A 226 27.03 -21.78 31.12
CA ARG A 226 26.31 -21.73 29.85
C ARG A 226 26.70 -20.42 29.15
N GLY A 227 27.82 -20.46 28.42
CA GLY A 227 28.33 -19.32 27.67
C GLY A 227 27.21 -18.65 26.87
N THR A 228 26.92 -17.40 27.20
CA THR A 228 25.90 -16.59 26.52
C THR A 228 26.37 -16.31 25.10
N LYS A 229 25.92 -17.13 24.14
CA LYS A 229 26.00 -16.79 22.71
C LYS A 229 25.25 -15.48 22.50
N GLU A 230 25.98 -14.40 22.30
CA GLU A 230 25.41 -13.08 22.06
C GLU A 230 24.53 -13.12 20.80
N CYS A 231 23.25 -12.75 20.94
CA CYS A 231 22.29 -12.92 19.86
C CYS A 231 22.49 -11.84 18.78
N MET A 232 23.19 -12.21 17.70
CA MET A 232 23.47 -11.32 16.57
C MET A 232 22.25 -11.17 15.65
N CYS A 233 21.50 -10.09 15.86
CA CYS A 233 20.52 -9.58 14.92
C CYS A 233 21.20 -9.08 13.64
N ARG A 234 20.68 -9.44 12.46
CA ARG A 234 21.19 -8.98 11.15
C ARG A 234 20.04 -8.92 10.15
N CYS A 235 20.17 -8.09 9.12
CA CYS A 235 19.27 -8.14 7.97
C CYS A 235 19.55 -9.46 7.22
N ARG A 236 18.50 -10.25 6.98
CA ARG A 236 18.55 -11.57 6.32
C ARG A 236 17.36 -11.67 5.39
N GLU A 237 17.48 -12.49 4.35
CA GLU A 237 16.34 -12.81 3.49
C GLU A 237 15.16 -13.33 4.35
N PRO A 238 13.92 -12.92 4.07
CA PRO A 238 13.45 -12.18 2.88
C PRO A 238 13.59 -10.64 2.96
N LEU A 239 14.21 -10.07 4.00
CA LEU A 239 14.44 -8.62 4.09
C LEU A 239 15.55 -8.16 3.13
N VAL A 240 15.45 -6.93 2.66
CA VAL A 240 16.38 -6.35 1.68
C VAL A 240 17.44 -5.52 2.40
N THR A 241 18.72 -5.79 2.13
CA THR A 241 19.83 -4.95 2.59
C THR A 241 19.97 -3.71 1.70
N LEU A 242 20.11 -2.55 2.33
CA LEU A 242 20.36 -1.29 1.63
C LEU A 242 21.87 -1.05 1.48
N GLY A 243 22.32 -0.84 0.24
CA GLY A 243 23.72 -0.54 -0.08
C GLY A 243 24.12 0.88 0.33
N LYS A 244 25.42 1.13 0.51
CA LYS A 244 25.94 2.45 0.95
C LYS A 244 25.53 3.62 0.04
N GLU A 245 25.23 3.38 -1.24
CA GLU A 245 24.77 4.41 -2.18
C GLU A 245 23.39 4.98 -1.86
N SER A 246 22.47 4.21 -1.26
CA SER A 246 21.12 4.70 -0.94
C SER A 246 21.12 5.79 0.13
N LEU A 247 22.16 5.82 0.98
CA LEU A 247 22.36 6.82 2.03
C LEU A 247 22.73 8.22 1.49
N LEU A 248 23.18 8.32 0.22
CA LEU A 248 23.53 9.59 -0.42
C LEU A 248 22.36 10.24 -1.16
N HIS A 249 21.34 9.47 -1.56
CA HIS A 249 20.22 10.00 -2.34
C HIS A 249 19.04 10.45 -1.45
N ASN A 250 18.75 9.69 -0.39
CA ASN A 250 17.73 10.04 0.60
C ASN A 250 18.37 10.63 1.85
N ASN A 251 18.52 11.96 1.87
CA ASN A 251 19.22 12.73 2.90
C ASN A 251 18.56 12.71 4.31
N GLN A 252 17.59 11.80 4.57
CA GLN A 252 16.89 11.74 5.86
C GLN A 252 16.16 10.42 6.22
N SER A 253 16.74 9.25 5.99
CA SER A 253 16.39 8.05 6.80
C SER A 253 17.43 6.93 6.71
N VAL A 254 18.03 6.57 7.85
CA VAL A 254 18.65 5.24 7.98
C VAL A 254 17.50 4.26 8.20
N GLU A 255 17.08 3.57 7.14
CA GLU A 255 15.94 2.64 7.22
C GLU A 255 16.25 1.52 8.22
N ARG A 256 15.28 1.26 9.10
CA ARG A 256 15.44 0.40 10.26
C ARG A 256 14.27 -0.55 10.38
N VAL A 257 14.57 -1.84 10.49
CA VAL A 257 13.58 -2.89 10.78
C VAL A 257 13.95 -3.48 12.14
N GLY A 258 13.09 -3.27 13.15
CA GLY A 258 13.38 -3.58 14.54
C GLY A 258 14.65 -2.88 15.03
N ASP A 259 15.61 -3.64 15.56
CA ASP A 259 16.90 -3.09 16.02
C ASP A 259 17.90 -2.79 14.87
N VAL A 260 17.69 -3.35 13.67
CA VAL A 260 18.72 -3.45 12.60
C VAL A 260 18.64 -2.28 11.60
N LEU A 261 19.78 -1.60 11.40
CA LEU A 261 19.96 -0.50 10.43
C LEU A 261 20.28 -1.02 9.02
N ASN A 262 20.00 -0.20 8.00
CA ASN A 262 20.21 -0.50 6.56
C ASN A 262 19.46 -1.76 6.09
N CYS A 263 18.25 -1.94 6.61
CA CYS A 263 17.39 -3.08 6.32
C CYS A 263 15.99 -2.57 5.96
N ALA A 264 15.41 -3.13 4.90
CA ALA A 264 14.13 -2.71 4.32
C ALA A 264 13.18 -3.90 4.13
N ILE A 265 11.88 -3.63 4.13
CA ILE A 265 10.85 -4.64 3.82
C ILE A 265 10.75 -4.77 2.29
N PRO A 266 10.79 -5.99 1.72
CA PRO A 266 10.66 -6.20 0.28
C PRO A 266 9.29 -5.74 -0.22
N CYS A 267 9.21 -5.17 -1.42
CA CYS A 267 7.94 -4.62 -1.92
C CYS A 267 6.81 -5.65 -2.01
N ARG A 268 7.13 -6.89 -2.40
CA ARG A 268 6.14 -7.98 -2.44
C ARG A 268 5.92 -8.64 -1.08
N GLY A 269 6.46 -8.11 0.01
CA GLY A 269 6.19 -8.52 1.38
C GLY A 269 6.88 -9.82 1.82
N ALA A 270 7.34 -9.82 3.07
CA ALA A 270 8.19 -10.87 3.65
C ALA A 270 7.44 -12.15 4.11
N PHE A 271 6.16 -12.05 4.46
CA PHE A 271 5.48 -13.10 5.24
C PHE A 271 4.61 -14.08 4.45
N PHE A 272 4.17 -13.71 3.25
CA PHE A 272 3.12 -14.43 2.50
C PHE A 272 3.68 -15.01 1.19
N SER A 273 3.07 -16.08 0.67
CA SER A 273 3.39 -16.63 -0.65
C SER A 273 2.90 -15.70 -1.77
N GLN A 274 3.29 -15.96 -3.02
CA GLN A 274 2.76 -15.20 -4.16
C GLN A 274 1.25 -15.47 -4.35
N GLU A 275 0.83 -16.73 -4.23
CA GLU A 275 -0.59 -17.15 -4.29
C GLU A 275 -1.47 -16.44 -3.25
N GLU A 276 -0.99 -16.30 -2.00
CA GLU A 276 -1.69 -15.55 -0.94
C GLU A 276 -1.89 -14.06 -1.35
N LYS A 277 -0.92 -13.46 -2.05
CA LYS A 277 -0.97 -12.04 -2.49
C LYS A 277 -1.84 -11.84 -3.73
N ASP A 278 -1.82 -12.80 -4.65
CA ASP A 278 -2.66 -12.78 -5.85
C ASP A 278 -4.13 -12.95 -5.46
N PHE A 279 -4.43 -13.86 -4.52
CA PHE A 279 -5.76 -13.98 -3.93
C PHE A 279 -6.17 -12.71 -3.17
N ALA A 280 -5.26 -12.08 -2.41
CA ALA A 280 -5.52 -10.78 -1.76
C ALA A 280 -5.89 -9.69 -2.78
N GLY A 281 -5.18 -9.63 -3.92
CA GLY A 281 -5.47 -8.72 -5.02
C GLY A 281 -6.89 -8.91 -5.59
N VAL A 282 -7.25 -10.15 -5.91
CA VAL A 282 -8.60 -10.51 -6.41
C VAL A 282 -9.69 -10.20 -5.36
N TRP A 283 -9.44 -10.52 -4.09
CA TRP A 283 -10.35 -10.25 -2.98
C TRP A 283 -10.64 -8.75 -2.82
N ILE A 284 -9.58 -7.92 -2.79
CA ILE A 284 -9.70 -6.47 -2.68
C ILE A 284 -10.39 -5.89 -3.92
N ALA A 285 -10.06 -6.37 -5.12
CA ALA A 285 -10.70 -5.95 -6.38
C ALA A 285 -12.21 -6.24 -6.39
N LEU A 286 -12.64 -7.44 -5.97
CA LEU A 286 -14.04 -7.83 -5.90
C LEU A 286 -14.83 -6.92 -4.95
N TRP A 287 -14.36 -6.74 -3.71
CA TRP A 287 -15.07 -5.95 -2.71
C TRP A 287 -15.03 -4.44 -3.00
N SER A 288 -13.94 -3.94 -3.58
CA SER A 288 -13.86 -2.54 -4.00
C SER A 288 -14.76 -2.27 -5.21
N GLY A 289 -14.88 -3.19 -6.16
CA GLY A 289 -15.85 -3.14 -7.26
C GLY A 289 -17.30 -3.10 -6.77
N LEU A 290 -17.69 -4.01 -5.88
CA LEU A 290 -19.03 -4.03 -5.27
C LEU A 290 -19.34 -2.74 -4.48
N CYS A 291 -18.35 -2.24 -3.73
CA CYS A 291 -18.45 -0.95 -3.03
C CYS A 291 -18.64 0.22 -4.01
N GLY A 292 -17.85 0.26 -5.09
CA GLY A 292 -17.91 1.29 -6.13
C GLY A 292 -19.25 1.32 -6.86
N ILE A 293 -19.78 0.16 -7.25
CA ILE A 293 -21.10 0.06 -7.90
C ILE A 293 -22.23 0.50 -6.96
N SER A 294 -22.23 0.03 -5.71
CA SER A 294 -23.25 0.36 -4.70
C SER A 294 -23.27 1.86 -4.37
N THR A 295 -22.09 2.47 -4.22
CA THR A 295 -21.93 3.91 -3.95
C THR A 295 -22.19 4.77 -5.19
N LEU A 296 -21.79 4.36 -6.39
CA LEU A 296 -22.13 5.06 -7.63
C LEU A 296 -23.64 5.09 -7.88
N MET A 297 -24.34 3.98 -7.62
CA MET A 297 -25.81 3.93 -7.72
C MET A 297 -26.47 4.91 -6.73
N THR A 298 -25.91 5.06 -5.53
CA THR A 298 -26.33 6.04 -4.52
C THR A 298 -26.17 7.47 -5.02
N LEU A 299 -24.98 7.82 -5.51
CA LEU A 299 -24.68 9.16 -6.01
C LEU A 299 -25.56 9.52 -7.19
N THR A 300 -25.70 8.62 -8.17
CA THR A 300 -26.58 8.82 -9.32
C THR A 300 -28.05 8.98 -8.89
N THR A 301 -28.52 8.20 -7.91
CA THR A 301 -29.88 8.36 -7.35
C THR A 301 -30.09 9.73 -6.70
N PHE A 302 -29.08 10.29 -6.02
CA PHE A 302 -29.12 11.64 -5.48
C PHE A 302 -29.06 12.71 -6.58
N LEU A 303 -28.26 12.52 -7.65
CA LEU A 303 -28.17 13.46 -8.76
C LEU A 303 -29.48 13.55 -9.57
N ILE A 304 -30.22 12.44 -9.71
CA ILE A 304 -31.55 12.39 -10.33
C ILE A 304 -32.59 13.17 -9.51
N ASP A 305 -32.53 13.06 -8.18
CA ASP A 305 -33.50 13.66 -7.26
C ASP A 305 -32.79 14.23 -6.01
N THR A 306 -32.27 15.45 -6.14
CA THR A 306 -31.48 16.10 -5.07
C THR A 306 -32.33 16.56 -3.89
N GLU A 307 -33.66 16.64 -4.04
CA GLU A 307 -34.58 16.96 -2.95
C GLU A 307 -34.95 15.74 -2.10
N ARG A 308 -34.76 14.53 -2.62
CA ARG A 308 -35.11 13.27 -1.95
C ARG A 308 -34.46 13.12 -0.58
N PHE A 309 -33.19 13.49 -0.44
CA PHE A 309 -32.39 13.24 0.76
C PHE A 309 -32.16 14.54 1.55
N LYS A 310 -33.13 14.85 2.42
CA LYS A 310 -33.06 15.97 3.37
C LYS A 310 -32.31 15.51 4.64
N TYR A 311 -31.85 16.44 5.48
CA TYR A 311 -31.38 16.05 6.82
C TYR A 311 -32.54 15.40 7.60
N PRO A 312 -32.29 14.39 8.46
CA PRO A 312 -31.00 13.84 8.87
C PRO A 312 -30.43 12.72 7.95
N GLU A 313 -31.07 12.35 6.85
CA GLU A 313 -30.58 11.28 5.94
C GLU A 313 -29.39 11.71 5.08
N ARG A 314 -29.30 13.01 4.75
CA ARG A 314 -28.32 13.59 3.81
C ARG A 314 -26.84 13.20 4.04
N PRO A 315 -26.31 13.04 5.28
CA PRO A 315 -24.95 12.54 5.53
C PRO A 315 -24.62 11.21 4.83
N ILE A 316 -25.61 10.31 4.63
CA ILE A 316 -25.40 9.02 3.96
C ILE A 316 -24.87 9.23 2.53
N VAL A 317 -25.37 10.24 1.81
CA VAL A 317 -24.92 10.56 0.43
C VAL A 317 -23.45 10.98 0.41
N PHE A 318 -23.00 11.78 1.39
CA PHE A 318 -21.60 12.20 1.50
C PHE A 318 -20.68 11.06 1.93
N LEU A 319 -21.15 10.19 2.81
CA LEU A 319 -20.46 8.95 3.18
C LEU A 319 -20.26 8.05 1.95
N SER A 320 -21.30 7.83 1.14
CA SER A 320 -21.16 7.08 -0.12
C SER A 320 -20.25 7.78 -1.14
N ALA A 321 -20.23 9.13 -1.17
CA ALA A 321 -19.28 9.88 -2.01
C ALA A 321 -17.82 9.63 -1.62
N CYS A 322 -17.54 9.55 -0.31
CA CYS A 322 -16.22 9.20 0.19
C CYS A 322 -15.86 7.75 -0.17
N TYR A 323 -16.76 6.80 0.07
CA TYR A 323 -16.52 5.38 -0.22
C TYR A 323 -16.40 5.05 -1.72
N PHE A 324 -17.02 5.85 -2.61
CA PHE A 324 -16.78 5.74 -4.05
C PHE A 324 -15.32 6.06 -4.39
N ILE A 325 -14.75 7.12 -3.81
CA ILE A 325 -13.35 7.52 -4.07
C ILE A 325 -12.36 6.55 -3.40
N VAL A 326 -12.67 6.06 -2.19
CA VAL A 326 -11.91 4.98 -1.54
C VAL A 326 -11.91 3.71 -2.40
N SER A 327 -13.06 3.31 -2.94
CA SER A 327 -13.18 2.20 -3.90
C SER A 327 -12.29 2.40 -5.13
N CYS A 328 -12.33 3.59 -5.75
CA CYS A 328 -11.43 3.92 -6.86
C CYS A 328 -9.95 3.79 -6.47
N GLY A 329 -9.55 4.21 -5.26
CA GLY A 329 -8.17 4.11 -4.78
C GLY A 329 -7.68 2.67 -4.53
N TYR A 330 -8.58 1.71 -4.29
CA TYR A 330 -8.24 0.28 -4.30
C TYR A 330 -8.22 -0.30 -5.73
N LEU A 331 -9.14 0.16 -6.60
CA LEU A 331 -9.23 -0.32 -8.00
C LEU A 331 -8.08 0.16 -8.89
N THR A 332 -7.42 1.28 -8.59
CA THR A 332 -6.25 1.79 -9.34
C THR A 332 -5.11 0.77 -9.45
N ARG A 333 -4.96 -0.16 -8.50
CA ARG A 333 -3.99 -1.27 -8.57
C ARG A 333 -4.18 -2.14 -9.82
N LEU A 334 -5.41 -2.29 -10.31
CA LEU A 334 -5.71 -3.08 -11.52
C LEU A 334 -5.23 -2.41 -12.81
N PHE A 335 -5.14 -1.08 -12.82
CA PHE A 335 -4.82 -0.30 -14.03
C PHE A 335 -3.34 0.11 -14.09
N LEU A 336 -2.74 0.46 -12.94
CA LEU A 336 -1.35 0.94 -12.85
C LEU A 336 -0.38 -0.14 -12.38
N GLY A 337 -0.87 -1.27 -11.85
CA GLY A 337 -0.04 -2.30 -11.23
C GLY A 337 0.41 -1.96 -9.81
N GLN A 338 0.81 -2.99 -9.06
CA GLN A 338 1.36 -2.82 -7.71
C GLN A 338 2.75 -2.17 -7.74
N ASP A 339 3.57 -2.50 -8.73
CA ASP A 339 4.98 -2.12 -8.75
C ASP A 339 5.17 -0.60 -8.92
N GLU A 340 4.34 0.07 -9.73
CA GLU A 340 4.31 1.54 -9.86
C GLU A 340 3.83 2.27 -8.61
N ILE A 341 2.78 1.74 -7.95
CA ILE A 341 2.14 2.41 -6.81
C ILE A 341 2.96 2.24 -5.53
N ALA A 342 3.37 1.00 -5.21
CA ALA A 342 3.84 0.63 -3.88
C ALA A 342 5.31 0.22 -3.80
N CYS A 343 6.02 0.06 -4.93
CA CYS A 343 7.44 -0.33 -4.93
C CYS A 343 8.40 0.83 -5.25
N ASP A 344 9.60 0.70 -4.71
CA ASP A 344 10.80 1.42 -5.12
C ASP A 344 11.96 0.43 -5.26
N GLY A 345 12.26 0.03 -6.50
CA GLY A 345 13.18 -1.06 -6.81
C GLY A 345 12.80 -2.37 -6.11
N LYS A 346 13.60 -2.79 -5.12
CA LYS A 346 13.38 -4.01 -4.32
C LYS A 346 12.58 -3.78 -3.04
N GLY A 347 12.52 -2.54 -2.55
CA GLY A 347 11.85 -2.15 -1.30
C GLY A 347 10.45 -1.59 -1.51
N ILE A 348 9.70 -1.40 -0.43
CA ILE A 348 8.46 -0.61 -0.47
C ILE A 348 8.76 0.88 -0.72
N LYS A 349 7.80 1.59 -1.32
CA LYS A 349 7.93 3.00 -1.69
C LYS A 349 7.66 3.92 -0.49
N TYR A 350 8.61 4.81 -0.21
CA TYR A 350 8.45 5.92 0.72
C TYR A 350 8.41 7.25 -0.06
N PRO A 351 7.24 7.86 -0.28
CA PRO A 351 7.12 9.04 -1.13
C PRO A 351 7.70 10.30 -0.45
N ALA A 352 8.86 10.76 -0.91
CA ALA A 352 9.38 12.08 -0.57
C ALA A 352 8.49 13.19 -1.18
N MET A 353 8.07 14.15 -0.35
CA MET A 353 7.43 15.44 -0.67
C MET A 353 6.76 15.57 -2.06
N GLY A 354 5.66 14.85 -2.27
CA GLY A 354 4.50 15.44 -2.98
C GLY A 354 4.48 15.47 -4.51
N GLN A 355 4.97 14.46 -5.22
CA GLN A 355 4.39 14.10 -6.54
C GLN A 355 4.66 12.64 -6.93
N SER A 356 3.81 11.72 -6.44
CA SER A 356 3.88 10.29 -6.80
C SER A 356 2.47 9.66 -6.85
N SER A 357 2.33 8.59 -7.63
CA SER A 357 1.11 7.76 -7.67
C SER A 357 0.74 7.26 -6.27
N CYS A 358 1.74 6.87 -5.47
CA CYS A 358 1.63 6.52 -4.06
C CYS A 358 0.91 7.59 -3.22
N THR A 359 1.35 8.86 -3.30
CA THR A 359 0.73 9.97 -2.56
C THR A 359 -0.73 10.20 -2.99
N MET A 360 -1.05 10.03 -4.28
CA MET A 360 -2.42 10.14 -4.77
C MET A 360 -3.33 9.03 -4.20
N ILE A 361 -2.87 7.78 -4.21
CA ILE A 361 -3.63 6.65 -3.64
C ILE A 361 -3.82 6.80 -2.13
N PHE A 362 -2.77 7.24 -1.42
CA PHE A 362 -2.86 7.60 -0.01
C PHE A 362 -3.98 8.65 0.22
N ILE A 363 -4.05 9.72 -0.57
CA ILE A 363 -5.13 10.73 -0.45
C ILE A 363 -6.50 10.10 -0.75
N MET A 364 -6.62 9.30 -1.81
CA MET A 364 -7.90 8.66 -2.19
C MET A 364 -8.45 7.73 -1.09
N ILE A 365 -7.58 7.03 -0.37
CA ILE A 365 -8.00 6.06 0.66
C ILE A 365 -8.05 6.70 2.06
N TYR A 366 -7.00 7.40 2.49
CA TYR A 366 -6.89 7.94 3.85
C TYR A 366 -7.80 9.16 4.09
N PHE A 367 -7.72 10.20 3.26
CA PHE A 367 -8.49 11.44 3.46
C PHE A 367 -10.00 11.16 3.38
N PHE A 368 -10.44 10.43 2.35
CA PHE A 368 -11.85 10.08 2.19
C PHE A 368 -12.30 9.02 3.20
N GLY A 369 -11.43 8.10 3.62
CA GLY A 369 -11.69 7.18 4.74
C GLY A 369 -12.01 7.95 6.02
N MET A 370 -11.13 8.86 6.45
CA MET A 370 -11.34 9.71 7.64
C MET A 370 -12.57 10.62 7.51
N ALA A 371 -12.77 11.24 6.34
CA ALA A 371 -13.99 12.02 6.09
C ALA A 371 -15.27 11.18 6.21
N SER A 372 -15.25 9.92 5.76
CA SER A 372 -16.41 9.02 5.87
C SER A 372 -16.78 8.71 7.33
N SER A 373 -15.78 8.54 8.21
CA SER A 373 -16.00 8.34 9.65
C SER A 373 -16.60 9.56 10.32
N ILE A 374 -16.15 10.77 9.95
CA ILE A 374 -16.76 12.01 10.45
C ILE A 374 -18.19 12.19 9.90
N TRP A 375 -18.45 11.82 8.64
CA TRP A 375 -19.81 11.81 8.10
C TRP A 375 -20.74 10.84 8.85
N TRP A 376 -20.23 9.71 9.34
CA TRP A 376 -20.98 8.83 10.24
C TRP A 376 -21.20 9.42 11.65
N VAL A 377 -20.22 10.14 12.22
CA VAL A 377 -20.42 10.89 13.46
C VAL A 377 -21.50 11.97 13.28
N ILE A 378 -21.49 12.69 12.16
CA ILE A 378 -22.52 13.68 11.81
C ILE A 378 -23.89 13.04 11.59
N LEU A 379 -23.96 11.85 10.97
CA LEU A 379 -25.19 11.07 10.85
C LEU A 379 -25.75 10.74 12.24
N SER A 380 -24.90 10.22 13.14
CA SER A 380 -25.27 9.86 14.51
C SER A 380 -25.73 11.08 15.31
N PHE A 381 -25.02 12.21 15.18
CA PHE A 381 -25.38 13.48 15.82
C PHE A 381 -26.70 14.06 15.30
N THR A 382 -26.87 14.17 13.98
CA THR A 382 -28.10 14.72 13.40
C THR A 382 -29.31 13.81 13.62
N TRP A 383 -29.10 12.49 13.71
CA TRP A 383 -30.11 11.54 14.18
C TRP A 383 -30.48 11.77 15.64
N PHE A 384 -29.51 11.99 16.54
CA PHE A 384 -29.78 12.38 17.94
C PHE A 384 -30.55 13.71 18.04
N LEU A 385 -30.20 14.73 17.27
CA LEU A 385 -30.94 16.01 17.25
C LEU A 385 -32.41 15.81 16.84
N ALA A 386 -32.65 14.98 15.82
CA ALA A 386 -34.01 14.65 15.38
C ALA A 386 -34.75 13.80 16.44
N ALA A 387 -34.08 12.81 17.05
CA ALA A 387 -34.65 11.85 17.99
C ALA A 387 -34.92 12.42 19.39
N GLY A 388 -33.91 13.03 20.02
CA GLY A 388 -34.00 13.54 21.38
C GLY A 388 -34.48 14.98 21.46
N LEU A 389 -33.92 15.86 20.62
CA LEU A 389 -34.26 17.28 20.67
C LEU A 389 -35.43 17.65 19.74
N LYS A 390 -36.00 16.69 19.01
CA LYS A 390 -37.13 16.86 18.06
C LYS A 390 -36.86 17.91 16.98
N TRP A 391 -35.60 18.10 16.58
CA TRP A 391 -35.25 19.07 15.55
C TRP A 391 -35.82 18.67 14.18
N GLY A 392 -36.53 19.61 13.55
CA GLY A 392 -36.99 19.44 12.17
C GLY A 392 -35.85 19.55 11.15
N ASN A 393 -36.07 18.97 9.97
CA ASN A 393 -35.10 18.89 8.88
C ASN A 393 -34.54 20.27 8.47
N GLU A 394 -35.35 21.32 8.55
CA GLU A 394 -34.98 22.72 8.27
C GLU A 394 -34.04 23.30 9.32
N ALA A 395 -34.30 23.06 10.61
CA ALA A 395 -33.45 23.51 11.71
C ALA A 395 -32.06 22.86 11.67
N ILE A 396 -31.98 21.57 11.29
CA ILE A 396 -30.72 20.87 11.05
C ILE A 396 -30.03 21.45 9.80
N SER A 397 -30.78 21.67 8.71
CA SER A 397 -30.22 22.21 7.45
C SER A 397 -29.64 23.62 7.61
N LYS A 398 -30.19 24.46 8.50
CA LYS A 398 -29.66 25.81 8.83
C LYS A 398 -28.24 25.77 9.42
N HIS A 399 -27.81 24.63 9.95
CA HIS A 399 -26.47 24.44 10.54
C HIS A 399 -25.52 23.61 9.63
N SER A 400 -25.96 23.27 8.41
CA SER A 400 -25.23 22.36 7.50
C SER A 400 -23.80 22.82 7.15
N GLN A 401 -23.53 24.12 7.12
CA GLN A 401 -22.18 24.67 6.93
C GLN A 401 -21.18 24.19 7.98
N TYR A 402 -21.59 24.03 9.25
CA TYR A 402 -20.70 23.56 10.31
C TYR A 402 -20.38 22.07 10.17
N PHE A 403 -21.37 21.25 9.75
CA PHE A 403 -21.17 19.84 9.46
C PHE A 403 -20.18 19.65 8.29
N HIS A 404 -20.31 20.46 7.24
CA HIS A 404 -19.37 20.48 6.12
C HIS A 404 -17.97 20.95 6.53
N LEU A 405 -17.87 22.01 7.34
CA LEU A 405 -16.58 22.49 7.82
C LEU A 405 -15.85 21.40 8.62
N ALA A 406 -16.52 20.75 9.58
CA ALA A 406 -15.92 19.69 10.38
C ALA A 406 -15.50 18.48 9.53
N ALA A 407 -16.38 18.00 8.64
CA ALA A 407 -16.14 16.81 7.82
C ALA A 407 -14.99 16.94 6.81
N TRP A 408 -14.63 18.16 6.40
CA TRP A 408 -13.55 18.40 5.44
C TRP A 408 -12.29 18.98 6.07
N LEU A 409 -12.41 19.85 7.07
CA LEU A 409 -11.26 20.48 7.73
C LEU A 409 -10.47 19.48 8.58
N ILE A 410 -11.15 18.64 9.36
CA ILE A 410 -10.48 17.69 10.26
C ILE A 410 -9.64 16.67 9.46
N PRO A 411 -10.15 16.00 8.40
CA PRO A 411 -9.33 15.11 7.58
C PRO A 411 -8.24 15.84 6.79
N THR A 412 -8.46 17.10 6.39
CA THR A 412 -7.40 17.94 5.78
C THR A 412 -6.25 18.13 6.75
N VAL A 413 -6.52 18.54 8.00
CA VAL A 413 -5.49 18.74 9.04
C VAL A 413 -4.77 17.43 9.35
N GLN A 414 -5.49 16.30 9.43
CA GLN A 414 -4.86 14.99 9.61
C GLN A 414 -3.95 14.62 8.44
N THR A 415 -4.43 14.74 7.21
CA THR A 415 -3.67 14.39 5.99
C THR A 415 -2.42 15.26 5.84
N VAL A 416 -2.51 16.56 6.11
CA VAL A 416 -1.34 17.46 6.14
C VAL A 416 -0.38 17.05 7.25
N SER A 417 -0.88 16.72 8.45
CA SER A 417 -0.05 16.28 9.57
C SER A 417 0.67 14.94 9.33
N VAL A 418 0.11 14.08 8.47
CA VAL A 418 0.75 12.85 7.96
C VAL A 418 1.82 13.20 6.93
N LEU A 419 1.50 14.03 5.91
CA LEU A 419 2.43 14.38 4.83
C LEU A 419 3.63 15.24 5.28
N LEU A 420 3.52 15.95 6.40
CA LEU A 420 4.63 16.65 7.05
C LEU A 420 5.60 15.70 7.79
N ARG A 421 5.32 14.39 7.82
CA ARG A 421 6.17 13.36 8.41
C ARG A 421 6.45 12.24 7.38
N PRO A 422 7.58 11.52 7.48
CA PRO A 422 7.84 10.32 6.69
C PRO A 422 6.97 9.16 7.23
N ALA A 423 5.66 9.28 7.05
CA ALA A 423 4.65 8.42 7.66
C ALA A 423 3.76 7.69 6.64
N VAL A 424 3.85 8.05 5.36
CA VAL A 424 3.19 7.33 4.26
C VAL A 424 4.16 6.29 3.71
N ASP A 425 3.68 5.07 3.50
CA ASP A 425 4.48 3.93 3.04
C ASP A 425 3.63 2.92 2.25
N GLY A 426 4.29 2.11 1.41
CA GLY A 426 3.65 1.10 0.57
C GLY A 426 3.17 -0.13 1.36
N ASP A 427 1.92 -0.53 1.17
CA ASP A 427 1.35 -1.79 1.66
C ASP A 427 1.69 -2.92 0.67
N PRO A 428 2.53 -3.91 1.05
CA PRO A 428 3.01 -4.96 0.16
C PRO A 428 1.94 -6.00 -0.22
N ILE A 429 0.80 -6.03 0.49
CA ILE A 429 -0.28 -7.02 0.32
C ILE A 429 -1.43 -6.39 -0.47
N ALA A 430 -1.86 -5.20 -0.07
CA ALA A 430 -2.90 -4.47 -0.77
C ALA A 430 -2.40 -3.74 -2.02
N GLY A 431 -1.09 -3.52 -2.18
CA GLY A 431 -0.48 -2.90 -3.36
C GLY A 431 -0.90 -1.45 -3.56
N ILE A 432 -1.05 -0.74 -2.44
CA ILE A 432 -1.47 0.66 -2.32
C ILE A 432 -0.48 1.40 -1.40
N CYS A 433 -0.65 2.70 -1.22
CA CYS A 433 0.05 3.43 -0.16
C CYS A 433 -0.92 3.86 0.95
N TYR A 434 -0.48 3.70 2.19
CA TYR A 434 -1.24 4.06 3.39
C TYR A 434 -0.29 4.66 4.45
N VAL A 435 -0.80 4.95 5.65
CA VAL A 435 0.00 5.52 6.75
C VAL A 435 0.28 4.48 7.83
N GLY A 436 1.55 4.37 8.23
CA GLY A 436 1.97 3.55 9.37
C GLY A 436 1.91 2.05 9.10
N ASN A 437 2.13 1.61 7.86
CA ASN A 437 2.21 0.17 7.58
C ASN A 437 3.57 -0.42 8.00
N THR A 438 4.63 0.40 8.11
CA THR A 438 5.92 0.05 8.73
C THR A 438 6.23 0.69 10.07
N SER A 439 5.39 1.61 10.56
CA SER A 439 5.59 2.30 11.86
C SER A 439 4.35 2.22 12.74
N VAL A 440 4.47 1.47 13.83
CA VAL A 440 3.43 1.29 14.86
C VAL A 440 3.03 2.62 15.50
N GLU A 441 3.97 3.57 15.66
CA GLU A 441 3.67 4.90 16.20
C GLU A 441 2.78 5.70 15.23
N ASN A 442 3.12 5.72 13.94
CA ASN A 442 2.31 6.38 12.92
C ASN A 442 0.91 5.75 12.83
N LEU A 443 0.82 4.42 12.86
CA LEU A 443 -0.47 3.71 12.88
C LEU A 443 -1.33 4.10 14.09
N LYS A 444 -0.74 4.11 15.30
CA LYS A 444 -1.43 4.48 16.54
C LYS A 444 -1.92 5.94 16.50
N ASN A 445 -1.05 6.87 16.11
CA ASN A 445 -1.31 8.30 16.17
C ASN A 445 -2.25 8.80 15.06
N PHE A 446 -2.13 8.28 13.84
CA PHE A 446 -2.85 8.82 12.67
C PHE A 446 -4.07 8.02 12.24
N VAL A 447 -4.17 6.74 12.61
CA VAL A 447 -5.28 5.86 12.21
C VAL A 447 -6.09 5.48 13.45
N LEU A 448 -5.45 4.80 14.40
CA LEU A 448 -6.16 4.18 15.52
C LEU A 448 -6.79 5.20 16.47
N ALA A 449 -6.02 6.19 16.94
CA ALA A 449 -6.54 7.19 17.88
C ALA A 449 -7.69 8.03 17.29
N PRO A 450 -7.62 8.57 16.05
CA PRO A 450 -8.76 9.23 15.42
C PRO A 450 -9.98 8.32 15.25
N LEU A 451 -9.82 7.10 14.74
CA LEU A 451 -10.94 6.16 14.56
C LEU A 451 -11.61 5.80 15.89
N PHE A 452 -10.83 5.62 16.96
CA PHE A 452 -11.37 5.37 18.30
C PHE A 452 -12.15 6.58 18.84
N VAL A 453 -11.63 7.80 18.68
CA VAL A 453 -12.33 9.04 19.06
C VAL A 453 -13.63 9.19 18.27
N TYR A 454 -13.61 8.97 16.94
CA TYR A 454 -14.81 9.03 16.11
C TYR A 454 -15.84 7.99 16.54
N LEU A 455 -15.44 6.72 16.74
CA LEU A 455 -16.32 5.66 17.20
C LEU A 455 -16.95 6.01 18.55
N LEU A 456 -16.17 6.50 19.52
CA LEU A 456 -16.66 6.87 20.85
C LEU A 456 -17.66 8.05 20.77
N VAL A 457 -17.34 9.11 20.03
CA VAL A 457 -18.24 10.25 19.87
C VAL A 457 -19.53 9.87 19.13
N GLY A 458 -19.45 9.10 18.04
CA GLY A 458 -20.64 8.65 17.33
C GLY A 458 -21.51 7.68 18.15
N THR A 459 -20.91 6.73 18.86
CA THR A 459 -21.66 5.78 19.70
C THR A 459 -22.33 6.45 20.89
N THR A 460 -21.75 7.50 21.51
CA THR A 460 -22.45 8.26 22.56
C THR A 460 -23.69 8.96 22.03
N PHE A 461 -23.65 9.56 20.83
CA PHE A 461 -24.85 10.12 20.19
C PHE A 461 -25.89 9.04 19.83
N LEU A 462 -25.46 7.86 19.37
CA LEU A 462 -26.39 6.75 19.12
C LEU A 462 -27.07 6.27 20.42
N MET A 463 -26.32 6.09 21.51
CA MET A 463 -26.92 5.71 22.80
C MET A 463 -27.91 6.79 23.29
N ALA A 464 -27.53 8.07 23.25
CA ALA A 464 -28.39 9.18 23.65
C ALA A 464 -29.69 9.26 22.81
N GLY A 465 -29.60 9.03 21.50
CA GLY A 465 -30.78 9.01 20.62
C GLY A 465 -31.67 7.79 20.85
N PHE A 466 -31.11 6.60 21.10
CA PHE A 466 -31.91 5.42 21.46
C PHE A 466 -32.68 5.63 22.76
N VAL A 467 -32.01 6.08 23.83
CA VAL A 467 -32.64 6.42 25.11
C VAL A 467 -33.79 7.42 24.92
N SER A 468 -33.57 8.42 24.07
CA SER A 468 -34.58 9.43 23.78
C SER A 468 -35.78 8.88 23.01
N LEU A 469 -35.58 8.03 22.00
CA LEU A 469 -36.67 7.37 21.28
C LEU A 469 -37.50 6.47 22.21
N PHE A 470 -36.87 5.70 23.08
CA PHE A 470 -37.58 4.86 24.05
C PHE A 470 -38.41 5.69 25.03
N ARG A 471 -37.87 6.81 25.54
CA ARG A 471 -38.62 7.73 26.41
C ARG A 471 -39.85 8.31 25.71
N ILE A 472 -39.71 8.76 24.46
CA ILE A 472 -40.82 9.31 23.67
C ILE A 472 -41.87 8.23 23.39
N ARG A 473 -41.47 7.03 22.96
CA ARG A 473 -42.38 5.91 22.65
C ARG A 473 -43.13 5.43 23.89
N SER A 474 -42.49 5.43 25.06
CA SER A 474 -43.14 5.13 26.35
C SER A 474 -44.28 6.11 26.66
N VAL A 475 -44.01 7.42 26.57
CA VAL A 475 -45.00 8.47 26.86
C VAL A 475 -46.12 8.52 25.82
N ILE A 476 -45.83 8.39 24.52
CA ILE A 476 -46.85 8.38 23.47
C ILE A 476 -47.78 7.17 23.62
N LYS A 477 -47.24 5.99 23.98
CA LYS A 477 -48.06 4.79 24.23
C LYS A 477 -49.03 4.98 25.41
N GLN A 478 -48.68 5.82 26.40
CA GLN A 478 -49.57 6.17 27.51
C GLN A 478 -50.64 7.22 27.16
N GLN A 479 -50.44 8.02 26.10
CA GLN A 479 -51.32 9.16 25.77
C GLN A 479 -52.40 8.88 24.70
N GLY A 480 -52.43 7.68 24.10
CA GLY A 480 -53.66 7.09 23.51
C GLY A 480 -54.38 7.85 22.38
N GLY A 481 -53.77 8.87 21.76
CA GLY A 481 -54.45 9.78 20.83
C GLY A 481 -54.74 9.17 19.44
N ILE A 482 -55.97 8.72 19.22
CA ILE A 482 -56.47 8.22 17.93
C ILE A 482 -56.43 9.36 16.88
N GLY A 483 -55.60 9.21 15.84
CA GLY A 483 -55.55 10.12 14.67
C GLY A 483 -54.20 10.80 14.43
N ALA A 484 -53.39 11.04 15.47
CA ALA A 484 -52.06 11.65 15.32
C ALA A 484 -51.00 10.68 14.76
N GLY A 485 -51.22 9.36 14.90
CA GLY A 485 -50.27 8.29 14.57
C GLY A 485 -49.75 8.34 13.12
N SER A 486 -50.61 8.38 12.10
CA SER A 486 -50.22 8.15 10.68
C SER A 486 -49.04 9.00 10.15
N LYS A 487 -48.85 10.23 10.64
CA LYS A 487 -47.69 11.07 10.31
C LYS A 487 -46.50 10.84 11.26
N ALA A 488 -46.76 10.65 12.55
CA ALA A 488 -45.75 10.33 13.55
C ALA A 488 -45.09 8.96 13.27
N ASP A 489 -45.87 7.92 12.99
CA ASP A 489 -45.44 6.57 12.64
C ASP A 489 -44.47 6.54 11.45
N LYS A 490 -44.65 7.44 10.48
CA LYS A 490 -43.77 7.55 9.29
C LYS A 490 -42.42 8.13 9.66
N LEU A 491 -42.39 9.13 10.55
CA LEU A 491 -41.17 9.69 11.10
C LEU A 491 -40.48 8.67 12.03
N GLU A 492 -41.23 8.01 12.92
CA GLU A 492 -40.68 6.98 13.82
C GLU A 492 -40.07 5.81 13.02
N LYS A 493 -40.77 5.27 12.01
CA LYS A 493 -40.24 4.21 11.13
C LYS A 493 -38.99 4.65 10.37
N LEU A 494 -38.90 5.92 9.97
CA LEU A 494 -37.70 6.48 9.34
C LEU A 494 -36.54 6.57 10.35
N MET A 495 -36.81 7.07 11.55
CA MET A 495 -35.79 7.27 12.58
C MET A 495 -35.26 5.94 13.13
N ILE A 496 -36.13 4.93 13.32
CA ILE A 496 -35.71 3.55 13.63
C ILE A 496 -34.80 3.00 12.51
N ARG A 497 -35.15 3.21 11.23
CA ARG A 497 -34.34 2.76 10.10
C ARG A 497 -32.95 3.41 10.06
N ILE A 498 -32.86 4.72 10.34
CA ILE A 498 -31.57 5.44 10.39
C ILE A 498 -30.74 4.97 11.60
N GLY A 499 -31.39 4.71 12.74
CA GLY A 499 -30.73 4.14 13.93
C GLY A 499 -30.13 2.76 13.65
N ILE A 500 -30.91 1.85 13.06
CA ILE A 500 -30.43 0.52 12.65
C ILE A 500 -29.24 0.63 11.69
N PHE A 501 -29.33 1.48 10.66
CA PHE A 501 -28.23 1.70 9.71
C PHE A 501 -26.96 2.23 10.40
N SER A 502 -27.11 3.15 11.35
CA SER A 502 -25.98 3.72 12.08
C SER A 502 -25.31 2.72 13.01
N VAL A 503 -26.06 1.74 13.56
CA VAL A 503 -25.53 0.58 14.30
C VAL A 503 -24.87 -0.44 13.36
N LEU A 504 -25.41 -0.65 12.15
CA LEU A 504 -24.77 -1.51 11.15
C LEU A 504 -23.39 -0.97 10.72
N TYR A 505 -23.15 0.35 10.75
CA TYR A 505 -21.83 0.94 10.56
C TYR A 505 -20.86 0.63 11.73
N THR A 506 -21.34 0.56 12.99
CA THR A 506 -20.45 0.35 14.13
C THR A 506 -19.74 -1.00 14.09
N VAL A 507 -20.36 -2.02 13.50
CA VAL A 507 -19.79 -3.38 13.46
C VAL A 507 -18.56 -3.48 12.55
N PRO A 508 -18.58 -3.05 11.26
CA PRO A 508 -17.35 -2.98 10.47
C PRO A 508 -16.30 -2.04 11.07
N ALA A 509 -16.72 -0.90 11.65
CA ALA A 509 -15.79 0.06 12.25
C ALA A 509 -15.04 -0.52 13.46
N THR A 510 -15.72 -1.22 14.38
CA THR A 510 -15.06 -1.89 15.52
C THR A 510 -14.14 -3.02 15.06
N ILE A 511 -14.52 -3.78 14.01
CA ILE A 511 -13.68 -4.85 13.47
C ILE A 511 -12.41 -4.28 12.81
N VAL A 512 -12.51 -3.19 12.04
CA VAL A 512 -11.34 -2.52 11.44
C VAL A 512 -10.39 -1.98 12.54
N ILE A 513 -10.94 -1.36 13.59
CA ILE A 513 -10.16 -0.94 14.77
C ILE A 513 -9.49 -2.15 15.44
N GLY A 514 -10.19 -3.28 15.56
CA GLY A 514 -9.65 -4.54 16.08
C GLY A 514 -8.50 -5.11 15.23
N CYS A 515 -8.61 -5.07 13.90
CA CYS A 515 -7.54 -5.45 12.97
C CYS A 515 -6.31 -4.54 13.14
N HIS A 516 -6.51 -3.21 13.25
CA HIS A 516 -5.40 -2.28 13.48
C HIS A 516 -4.77 -2.42 14.87
N LEU A 517 -5.55 -2.76 15.92
CA LEU A 517 -5.01 -3.12 17.23
C LEU A 517 -4.17 -4.39 17.18
N TYR A 518 -4.62 -5.40 16.44
CA TYR A 518 -3.87 -6.63 16.21
C TYR A 518 -2.53 -6.35 15.51
N GLU A 519 -2.54 -5.59 14.41
CA GLU A 519 -1.32 -5.13 13.73
C GLU A 519 -0.41 -4.34 14.69
N ALA A 520 -0.94 -3.33 15.38
CA ALA A 520 -0.19 -2.45 16.28
C ALA A 520 0.36 -3.12 17.55
N ASN A 521 -0.10 -4.32 17.90
CA ASN A 521 0.36 -5.08 19.06
C ASN A 521 1.42 -6.14 18.70
N TYR A 522 1.32 -6.77 17.53
CA TYR A 522 2.17 -7.90 17.15
C TYR A 522 3.20 -7.58 16.04
N PHE A 523 3.18 -6.39 15.44
CA PHE A 523 4.12 -5.99 14.39
C PHE A 523 5.60 -6.14 14.80
N GLU A 524 5.97 -5.66 16.00
CA GLU A 524 7.34 -5.75 16.52
C GLU A 524 7.79 -7.21 16.73
N ASP A 525 6.88 -8.10 17.14
CA ASP A 525 7.17 -9.53 17.26
C ASP A 525 7.46 -10.15 15.88
N TRP A 526 6.65 -9.83 14.87
CA TRP A 526 6.86 -10.31 13.49
C TRP A 526 8.19 -9.83 12.92
N MET A 527 8.56 -8.57 13.18
CA MET A 527 9.81 -7.98 12.69
C MET A 527 11.04 -8.50 13.44
N THR A 528 10.93 -8.71 14.76
CA THR A 528 11.96 -9.35 15.58
C THR A 528 12.17 -10.80 15.17
N GLY A 529 11.10 -11.53 14.81
CA GLY A 529 11.18 -12.89 14.31
C GLY A 529 12.02 -13.04 13.03
N LEU A 530 11.98 -12.04 12.14
CA LEU A 530 12.80 -12.01 10.92
C LEU A 530 14.24 -11.54 11.17
N THR A 531 14.44 -10.48 11.96
CA THR A 531 15.76 -9.84 12.15
C THR A 531 16.63 -10.50 13.24
N CYS A 532 15.98 -11.12 14.24
CA CYS A 532 16.60 -11.68 15.43
C CYS A 532 16.02 -13.06 15.81
N PRO A 533 16.12 -14.13 14.98
CA PRO A 533 15.53 -15.44 15.31
C PRO A 533 15.96 -16.03 16.67
N CYS A 534 17.14 -15.65 17.19
CA CYS A 534 17.62 -16.05 18.52
C CYS A 534 16.95 -15.33 19.70
N LYS A 535 16.21 -14.23 19.47
CA LYS A 535 15.35 -13.55 20.45
C LYS A 535 13.87 -14.00 20.35
N ALA A 536 13.49 -14.70 19.29
CA ALA A 536 12.10 -15.11 19.06
C ALA A 536 11.62 -16.07 20.17
N GLN A 537 10.66 -15.63 20.98
CA GLN A 537 10.14 -16.45 22.08
C GLN A 537 9.30 -17.62 21.56
N THR A 538 9.59 -18.81 22.07
CA THR A 538 8.83 -20.03 21.80
C THR A 538 7.38 -19.86 22.29
N GLY A 539 6.44 -19.78 21.35
CA GLY A 539 5.00 -19.60 21.63
C GLY A 539 4.43 -18.26 21.18
N ILE A 540 5.26 -17.23 20.93
CA ILE A 540 4.80 -15.97 20.33
C ILE A 540 4.69 -16.11 18.82
N ARG A 541 3.62 -15.57 18.23
CA ARG A 541 3.28 -15.75 16.82
C ARG A 541 4.11 -14.85 15.90
N GLN A 542 5.12 -15.43 15.24
CA GLN A 542 6.09 -14.71 14.39
C GLN A 542 5.62 -14.36 12.95
N LYS A 543 4.37 -14.71 12.56
CA LYS A 543 3.78 -14.35 11.25
C LYS A 543 2.36 -13.77 11.42
N PRO A 544 2.01 -12.66 10.73
CA PRO A 544 0.65 -12.11 10.71
C PRO A 544 -0.41 -13.09 10.20
N LEU A 545 -1.62 -12.99 10.76
CA LEU A 545 -2.79 -13.75 10.31
C LEU A 545 -3.34 -13.21 8.98
N TYR A 546 -3.16 -13.96 7.90
CA TYR A 546 -3.72 -13.64 6.58
C TYR A 546 -5.23 -13.29 6.64
N SER A 547 -6.00 -14.08 7.38
CA SER A 547 -7.45 -13.88 7.55
C SER A 547 -7.82 -12.57 8.23
N VAL A 548 -7.01 -12.07 9.19
CA VAL A 548 -7.26 -10.78 9.87
C VAL A 548 -7.00 -9.61 8.93
N LEU A 549 -6.00 -9.73 8.05
CA LEU A 549 -5.71 -8.73 7.03
C LEU A 549 -6.82 -8.70 5.95
N MET A 550 -7.29 -9.86 5.49
CA MET A 550 -8.42 -9.90 4.53
C MET A 550 -9.73 -9.39 5.14
N LEU A 551 -9.96 -9.65 6.44
CA LEU A 551 -11.07 -9.10 7.20
C LEU A 551 -11.02 -7.57 7.32
N LYS A 552 -9.82 -6.98 7.50
CA LYS A 552 -9.61 -5.52 7.51
C LYS A 552 -10.14 -4.86 6.24
N TYR A 553 -9.65 -5.28 5.07
CA TYR A 553 -10.06 -4.66 3.80
C TYR A 553 -11.54 -4.91 3.48
N PHE A 554 -12.05 -6.13 3.77
CA PHE A 554 -13.47 -6.44 3.61
C PHE A 554 -14.36 -5.52 4.47
N MET A 555 -14.09 -5.40 5.77
CA MET A 555 -14.89 -4.58 6.67
C MET A 555 -14.76 -3.08 6.39
N ALA A 556 -13.57 -2.61 5.98
CA ALA A 556 -13.40 -1.24 5.52
C ALA A 556 -14.34 -0.91 4.34
N LEU A 557 -14.50 -1.83 3.37
CA LEU A 557 -15.34 -1.65 2.17
C LEU A 557 -16.83 -1.98 2.39
N ALA A 558 -17.15 -2.87 3.34
CA ALA A 558 -18.53 -3.31 3.64
C ALA A 558 -19.48 -2.15 4.00
N VAL A 559 -18.93 -1.09 4.60
CA VAL A 559 -19.68 0.14 4.90
C VAL A 559 -20.21 0.83 3.62
N GLY A 560 -19.37 0.97 2.60
CA GLY A 560 -19.79 1.54 1.33
C GLY A 560 -20.87 0.69 0.64
N ILE A 561 -20.71 -0.64 0.69
CA ILE A 561 -21.70 -1.59 0.15
C ILE A 561 -23.06 -1.44 0.85
N THR A 562 -23.09 -1.44 2.18
CA THR A 562 -24.34 -1.32 2.95
C THR A 562 -25.00 0.06 2.78
N SER A 563 -24.23 1.12 2.57
CA SER A 563 -24.76 2.48 2.31
C SER A 563 -25.65 2.55 1.05
N GLY A 564 -25.29 1.83 -0.02
CA GLY A 564 -26.11 1.80 -1.24
C GLY A 564 -27.32 0.88 -1.15
N VAL A 565 -27.19 -0.29 -0.51
CA VAL A 565 -28.32 -1.19 -0.23
C VAL A 565 -29.41 -0.46 0.58
N TRP A 566 -29.03 0.43 1.51
CA TRP A 566 -29.98 1.24 2.28
C TRP A 566 -30.90 2.12 1.42
N ILE A 567 -30.42 2.61 0.27
CA ILE A 567 -31.19 3.45 -0.65
C ILE A 567 -32.19 2.64 -1.50
N TRP A 568 -32.00 1.32 -1.61
CA TRP A 568 -32.83 0.46 -2.45
C TRP A 568 -34.26 0.40 -1.90
N SER A 569 -35.18 0.93 -2.69
CA SER A 569 -36.60 1.06 -2.35
C SER A 569 -37.40 1.27 -3.63
N GLY A 570 -38.71 1.01 -3.61
CA GLY A 570 -39.57 1.25 -4.77
C GLY A 570 -39.51 2.69 -5.32
N LYS A 571 -39.20 3.67 -4.45
CA LYS A 571 -38.96 5.07 -4.85
C LYS A 571 -37.69 5.25 -5.68
N THR A 572 -36.65 4.46 -5.42
CA THR A 572 -35.45 4.40 -6.28
C THR A 572 -35.82 3.83 -7.64
N VAL A 573 -36.46 2.66 -7.66
CA VAL A 573 -36.88 2.02 -8.92
C VAL A 573 -37.73 2.96 -9.78
N GLU A 574 -38.68 3.70 -9.18
CA GLU A 574 -39.50 4.65 -9.94
C GLU A 574 -38.75 5.90 -10.42
N SER A 575 -37.78 6.42 -9.66
CA SER A 575 -36.89 7.50 -10.14
C SER A 575 -36.00 7.03 -11.31
N TRP A 576 -35.47 5.80 -11.23
CA TRP A 576 -34.69 5.21 -12.33
C TRP A 576 -35.56 4.88 -13.55
N ARG A 577 -36.78 4.38 -13.38
CA ARG A 577 -37.76 4.20 -14.49
C ARG A 577 -38.13 5.52 -15.16
N ARG A 578 -38.27 6.62 -14.39
CA ARG A 578 -38.51 7.95 -14.95
C ARG A 578 -37.31 8.49 -15.72
N LEU A 579 -36.08 8.24 -15.26
CA LEU A 579 -34.88 8.58 -16.03
C LEU A 579 -34.75 7.72 -17.30
N TRP A 580 -34.93 6.40 -17.19
CA TRP A 580 -34.81 5.47 -18.31
C TRP A 580 -35.81 5.78 -19.42
N ARG A 581 -37.07 6.08 -19.07
CA ARG A 581 -38.09 6.58 -20.01
C ARG A 581 -37.72 7.92 -20.66
N ARG A 582 -36.94 8.79 -20.01
CA ARG A 582 -36.47 10.07 -20.58
C ARG A 582 -35.23 9.94 -21.47
N LEU A 583 -34.41 8.90 -21.26
CA LEU A 583 -33.17 8.68 -22.03
C LEU A 583 -33.36 7.71 -23.20
N PHE A 584 -34.27 6.73 -23.06
CA PHE A 584 -34.44 5.62 -24.01
C PHE A 584 -35.91 5.40 -24.44
N GLY A 585 -36.85 6.23 -23.97
CA GLY A 585 -38.22 6.24 -24.49
C GLY A 585 -38.31 7.07 -25.77
N SER A 586 -39.01 6.58 -26.78
CA SER A 586 -39.42 7.39 -27.92
C SER A 586 -40.24 8.59 -27.46
N PRO A 587 -40.21 9.74 -28.17
CA PRO A 587 -41.10 10.86 -27.87
C PRO A 587 -42.56 10.41 -27.96
N ASP A 588 -43.36 10.63 -26.91
CA ASP A 588 -44.80 10.39 -26.94
C ASP A 588 -45.43 11.26 -28.05
N PRO A 589 -46.10 10.68 -29.09
CA PRO A 589 -46.66 11.44 -30.20
C PRO A 589 -47.81 12.39 -29.80
N THR A 590 -48.28 12.31 -28.56
CA THR A 590 -49.51 12.95 -28.06
C THR A 590 -49.25 14.19 -27.19
N GLY A 591 -48.00 14.63 -27.00
CA GLY A 591 -47.68 15.93 -26.41
C GLY A 591 -48.01 16.11 -24.91
N ALA A 592 -48.49 15.07 -24.22
CA ALA A 592 -48.91 15.14 -22.81
C ALA A 592 -47.77 15.30 -21.78
N GLY A 593 -46.51 15.41 -22.23
CA GLY A 593 -45.31 15.44 -21.38
C GLY A 593 -44.87 16.82 -20.85
N GLN A 594 -45.49 17.93 -21.28
CA GLN A 594 -45.05 19.29 -20.88
C GLN A 594 -45.58 19.82 -19.54
N VAL A 595 -46.34 19.04 -18.77
CA VAL A 595 -46.93 19.49 -17.50
C VAL A 595 -46.21 18.91 -16.27
N LEU A 596 -44.93 19.27 -16.07
CA LEU A 596 -44.37 19.43 -14.70
C LEU A 596 -43.04 20.21 -14.61
N ILE A 597 -42.89 21.32 -15.33
CA ILE A 597 -41.96 22.37 -14.89
C ILE A 597 -42.78 23.35 -14.05
N LYS A 598 -42.56 23.39 -12.74
CA LYS A 598 -43.07 24.50 -11.91
C LYS A 598 -42.20 25.72 -12.21
N PRO A 599 -42.71 26.78 -12.87
CA PRO A 599 -41.90 27.96 -13.14
C PRO A 599 -41.51 28.60 -11.80
N ARG A 600 -40.26 29.04 -11.69
CA ARG A 600 -39.90 30.02 -10.65
C ARG A 600 -40.72 31.29 -10.96
N PRO A 601 -41.42 31.91 -10.00
CA PRO A 601 -42.19 33.12 -10.29
C PRO A 601 -41.25 34.20 -10.85
N PRO A 602 -41.64 34.92 -11.91
CA PRO A 602 -40.80 35.94 -12.51
C PRO A 602 -40.59 37.09 -11.53
N LEU A 603 -39.37 37.64 -11.54
CA LEU A 603 -39.11 38.96 -10.95
C LEU A 603 -39.93 40.01 -11.73
N PRO A 604 -40.57 40.98 -11.06
CA PRO A 604 -41.27 42.04 -11.77
C PRO A 604 -40.24 42.97 -12.44
N GLN A 605 -40.21 42.97 -13.77
CA GLN A 605 -39.52 44.02 -14.52
C GLN A 605 -40.44 45.25 -14.68
N PRO A 606 -39.91 46.47 -14.55
CA PRO A 606 -40.71 47.69 -14.66
C PRO A 606 -41.13 48.00 -16.10
N TYR A 607 -42.15 48.85 -16.20
CA TYR A 607 -42.82 49.30 -17.42
C TYR A 607 -41.90 49.62 -18.61
N ALA A 608 -42.27 49.09 -19.78
CA ALA A 608 -41.68 49.51 -21.04
C ALA A 608 -42.20 50.90 -21.45
N THR A 609 -41.28 51.81 -21.76
CA THR A 609 -41.54 52.97 -22.61
C THR A 609 -40.81 52.79 -23.94
N SER A 610 -41.40 53.34 -24.99
CA SER A 610 -41.13 53.02 -26.40
C SER A 610 -39.91 53.72 -26.99
N GLY A 611 -39.13 52.99 -27.79
CA GLY A 611 -38.80 53.45 -29.15
C GLY A 611 -37.33 53.78 -29.51
N ILE A 612 -36.87 53.11 -30.57
CA ILE A 612 -35.90 53.55 -31.59
C ILE A 612 -34.39 53.49 -31.26
N GLY A 613 -33.62 52.72 -32.07
CA GLY A 613 -32.40 53.26 -32.68
C GLY A 613 -31.04 52.51 -32.59
N VAL A 614 -30.85 51.46 -33.41
CA VAL A 614 -29.57 51.13 -34.15
C VAL A 614 -28.34 50.64 -33.32
N PRO A 615 -27.42 49.79 -33.86
CA PRO A 615 -26.55 48.92 -33.04
C PRO A 615 -25.04 49.29 -33.03
N GLY A 616 -24.27 48.67 -32.11
CA GLY A 616 -22.81 48.72 -32.10
C GLY A 616 -22.15 47.69 -31.15
N SER A 617 -21.06 47.08 -31.59
CA SER A 617 -20.25 46.10 -30.84
C SER A 617 -19.38 46.74 -29.75
N ALA A 618 -19.10 46.02 -28.65
CA ALA A 618 -17.76 45.91 -28.04
C ALA A 618 -17.75 44.98 -26.81
N ALA A 619 -16.56 44.55 -26.40
CA ALA A 619 -16.31 43.66 -25.26
C ALA A 619 -15.85 44.43 -23.99
N ALA A 620 -15.51 43.64 -22.96
CA ALA A 620 -14.63 43.95 -21.82
C ALA A 620 -15.26 44.37 -20.46
N SER A 621 -15.09 43.45 -19.51
CA SER A 621 -14.32 43.64 -18.25
C SER A 621 -14.73 44.64 -17.16
N LEU A 622 -15.03 44.05 -16.00
CA LEU A 622 -14.44 44.29 -14.67
C LEU A 622 -14.70 45.61 -13.89
N LEU A 623 -15.07 45.39 -12.61
CA LEU A 623 -14.75 46.19 -11.40
C LEU A 623 -15.29 47.64 -11.30
N ALA A 624 -16.23 47.86 -10.36
CA ALA A 624 -15.98 48.64 -9.13
C ALA A 624 -17.26 48.82 -8.27
N THR A 625 -17.07 48.89 -6.94
CA THR A 625 -17.96 49.55 -5.95
C THR A 625 -17.42 50.99 -5.70
N PRO A 626 -17.92 51.85 -4.76
CA PRO A 626 -18.99 51.77 -3.76
C PRO A 626 -19.90 53.06 -3.71
N TYR A 627 -20.42 53.44 -2.53
CA TYR A 627 -21.16 54.69 -2.18
C TYR A 627 -22.64 54.78 -2.69
N THR A 628 -23.67 55.31 -1.96
CA THR A 628 -23.76 55.84 -0.57
C THR A 628 -25.20 55.84 -0.01
N GLN A 629 -25.32 55.76 1.33
CA GLN A 629 -26.27 56.43 2.26
C GLN A 629 -27.81 56.55 2.01
N THR A 630 -28.57 56.09 3.04
CA THR A 630 -29.78 56.69 3.71
C THR A 630 -30.99 57.13 2.86
N VAL A 631 -32.24 56.85 3.22
CA VAL A 631 -32.99 57.30 4.42
C VAL A 631 -34.17 56.34 4.67
N GLY A 632 -34.61 56.17 5.92
CA GLY A 632 -35.84 55.45 6.25
C GLY A 632 -37.00 56.39 6.60
N SER A 633 -38.26 55.96 6.40
CA SER A 633 -39.43 56.50 7.11
C SER A 633 -40.59 55.50 7.17
N VAL A 634 -41.61 55.84 7.95
CA VAL A 634 -42.60 54.95 8.59
C VAL A 634 -44.04 55.29 8.15
N ALA A 635 -44.96 54.34 8.30
CA ALA A 635 -46.43 54.42 8.07
C ALA A 635 -46.84 54.48 6.58
N SER A 636 -48.03 54.01 6.15
CA SER A 636 -49.29 53.86 6.91
C SER A 636 -50.17 52.69 6.43
N THR A 637 -51.28 52.48 7.15
CA THR A 637 -52.25 51.37 7.07
C THR A 637 -53.31 51.47 5.96
N SER A 638 -53.76 50.32 5.45
CA SER A 638 -55.17 50.10 5.08
C SER A 638 -55.56 48.61 5.17
N HIS A 639 -56.73 48.33 5.74
CA HIS A 639 -57.21 46.98 6.10
C HIS A 639 -57.65 46.11 4.92
N HIS A 640 -57.61 44.78 5.10
CA HIS A 640 -58.79 43.95 4.85
C HIS A 640 -58.80 42.69 5.76
N HIS A 641 -59.94 42.42 6.40
CA HIS A 641 -60.17 41.25 7.26
C HIS A 641 -60.49 39.99 6.46
N LEU A 642 -60.03 38.81 6.91
CA LEU A 642 -60.95 37.70 7.23
C LEU A 642 -60.35 36.68 8.21
N HIS A 643 -61.24 36.06 8.99
CA HIS A 643 -61.02 35.31 10.23
C HIS A 643 -60.13 34.07 10.16
N HIS A 644 -59.38 33.82 11.25
CA HIS A 644 -59.14 32.46 11.76
C HIS A 644 -59.27 32.45 13.30
N HIS A 645 -60.05 31.51 13.83
CA HIS A 645 -60.23 31.33 15.28
C HIS A 645 -58.96 30.81 15.95
N VAL A 646 -58.55 31.46 17.05
CA VAL A 646 -57.54 30.98 17.98
C VAL A 646 -58.22 30.58 19.29
N LEU A 647 -58.11 29.30 19.67
CA LEU A 647 -58.36 28.89 21.05
C LEU A 647 -57.08 29.11 21.86
N LYS A 648 -57.16 29.97 22.89
CA LYS A 648 -56.11 30.15 23.89
C LYS A 648 -55.89 28.84 24.66
N GLN A 649 -54.64 28.53 24.97
CA GLN A 649 -54.29 27.77 26.17
C GLN A 649 -53.54 28.69 27.14
N THR A 650 -53.94 28.64 28.41
CA THR A 650 -53.38 29.38 29.54
C THR A 650 -52.21 28.64 30.18
N PRO A 651 -51.23 29.35 30.77
CA PRO A 651 -50.14 28.74 31.53
C PRO A 651 -50.45 28.70 33.04
N LEU A 652 -50.35 27.50 33.64
CA LEU A 652 -50.30 27.22 35.08
C LEU A 652 -49.37 26.00 35.23
N SER A 653 -48.18 26.05 35.84
CA SER A 653 -47.77 26.39 37.21
C SER A 653 -47.53 25.13 38.05
N HIS A 654 -46.37 25.07 38.72
CA HIS A 654 -45.95 24.17 39.81
C HIS A 654 -46.96 23.09 40.30
N VAL A 655 -46.53 21.82 40.25
CA VAL A 655 -45.86 21.09 41.36
C VAL A 655 -44.95 20.02 40.75
#